data_AF-D0LKK9-F1
#
_entry.id   AF-D0LKK9-F1
#
_cell.length_a   1.000
_cell.length_b   1.000
_cell.length_c   1.000
_cell.angle_alpha   90.00
_cell.angle_beta   90.00
_cell.angle_gamma   90.00
#
_symmetry.space_group_name_H-M   'P 1'
#
loop_
_entity.id
_entity.type
_entity.pdbx_description
1 polymer ?
#
loop_
_entity_poly.entity_id
_entity_poly.type
_entity_poly.pdbx_seq_one_letter_code
_entity_poly.pdbx_strand_id
1 'polypeptide(L)'
;MSKPLRIALVAAALLCVAGIAAAAWFTPQFYARELAMDLPLGKAEFATSTQCRSCHPDQYRSWHRTFHRTMTQEASAQAVRGRFDGQPVTYWGLTIRPYQQDGRYFFEYLDPPSGERLRTMEIVRTVGSRRYQQYLGMHPDREGVYLRLELLWHIEDERWVHMNGAFLGHDDNGFSDNVAVWNSGCIVCHNTGPVPGALNYNELVERFKSGQDASAGRHLTYDSQVSELGIACASCHSPGSVHAKRNRNPFRRYLLYLTGQSDNTIVNPDKLDQQRSVDVCGQCHGQRLPKSLGMVVTWAETGPTFRAGDLLDEHVDVLARDSEPLTNDQNGDLFTRRFWQDGTPRLTAYELQGIRQSACYQKGTLTCQSCHTMHGGDVYGQLPPEHRTAAACAGCHERVVADVAAHTRHAADSSGSDCFACHMPKMVYGVMEIHRSHHIEVPHPMNDGDKQRPNACTSCHLDRSITWAAREAHADWPARFQEPPAGEDVAYSLASLLGGDPVERGVAARLAGRDDTPLTPQQRALLVPHLITAMKRDRYPAVRRFAAKSLAALDRELAAGGIELGMGDALADFDFIGPAEERAGIAAALEQRWAQLPKSTWPPPPPAMLLDGEFQPLREPVEALIERAAERSQEINIGE
;
A
#
# COMPACT_ATOMS: atom_id res chain seq x y z
N MET A 1 4.95 -70.38 39.87
CA MET A 1 5.69 -69.93 38.67
C MET A 1 6.95 -70.79 38.54
N SER A 2 7.14 -71.49 37.43
CA SER A 2 8.31 -72.38 37.24
C SER A 2 9.61 -71.57 37.13
N LYS A 3 10.74 -72.13 37.58
CA LYS A 3 12.09 -71.55 37.41
C LYS A 3 12.36 -70.98 35.99
N PRO A 4 12.05 -71.71 34.90
CA PRO A 4 12.27 -71.18 33.54
C PRO A 4 11.42 -69.94 33.23
N LEU A 5 10.17 -69.87 33.71
CA LEU A 5 9.30 -68.71 33.49
C LEU A 5 9.80 -67.46 34.23
N ARG A 6 10.39 -67.61 35.42
CA ARG A 6 11.04 -66.51 36.16
C ARG A 6 12.27 -65.97 35.43
N ILE A 7 13.12 -66.86 34.90
CA ILE A 7 14.31 -66.47 34.14
C ILE A 7 13.93 -65.75 32.85
N ALA A 8 12.91 -66.24 32.13
CA ALA A 8 12.41 -65.60 30.92
C ALA A 8 11.85 -64.19 31.19
N LEU A 9 11.10 -64.01 32.28
CA LEU A 9 10.56 -62.69 32.66
C LEU A 9 11.65 -61.69 33.08
N VAL A 10 12.67 -62.15 33.81
CA VAL A 10 13.81 -61.30 34.19
C VAL A 10 14.64 -60.92 32.95
N ALA A 11 14.87 -61.86 32.03
CA ALA A 11 15.57 -61.57 30.78
C ALA A 11 14.78 -60.58 29.90
N ALA A 12 13.46 -60.74 29.80
CA ALA A 12 12.59 -59.80 29.09
C ALA A 12 12.62 -58.40 29.73
N ALA A 13 12.54 -58.32 31.06
CA ALA A 13 12.64 -57.05 31.77
C ALA A 13 14.00 -56.36 31.57
N LEU A 14 15.11 -57.11 31.62
CA LEU A 14 16.45 -56.59 31.36
C LEU A 14 16.61 -56.11 29.91
N LEU A 15 16.07 -56.83 28.94
CA LEU A 15 16.05 -56.40 27.53
C LEU A 15 15.21 -55.13 27.34
N CYS A 16 14.07 -55.01 28.01
CA CYS A 16 13.26 -53.79 28.01
C CYS A 16 14.02 -52.62 28.62
N VAL A 17 14.68 -52.80 29.77
CA VAL A 17 15.48 -51.76 30.42
C VAL A 17 16.67 -51.35 29.55
N ALA A 18 17.38 -52.32 28.95
CA ALA A 18 18.47 -52.05 28.03
C ALA A 18 17.98 -51.31 26.76
N GLY A 19 16.82 -51.69 26.23
CA GLY A 19 16.18 -51.00 25.10
C GLY A 19 15.79 -49.56 25.44
N ILE A 20 15.24 -49.32 26.63
CA ILE A 20 14.90 -47.97 27.12
C ILE A 20 16.17 -47.14 27.35
N ALA A 21 17.20 -47.71 27.97
CA ALA A 21 18.48 -47.03 28.19
C ALA A 21 19.18 -46.68 26.88
N ALA A 22 19.17 -47.60 25.91
CA ALA A 22 19.69 -47.34 24.57
C ALA A 22 18.90 -46.23 23.86
N ALA A 23 17.56 -46.26 23.91
CA ALA A 23 16.75 -45.18 23.37
C ALA A 23 17.04 -43.84 24.06
N ALA A 24 17.08 -43.82 25.39
CA ALA A 24 17.41 -42.61 26.17
C ALA A 24 18.81 -42.05 25.83
N TRP A 25 19.76 -42.89 25.44
CA TRP A 25 21.11 -42.48 25.06
C TRP A 25 21.21 -42.03 23.59
N PHE A 26 20.70 -42.83 22.65
CA PHE A 26 20.87 -42.59 21.22
C PHE A 26 19.88 -41.60 20.64
N THR A 27 18.66 -41.53 21.18
CA THR A 27 17.62 -40.64 20.65
C THR A 27 18.00 -39.16 20.77
N PRO A 28 18.50 -38.64 21.91
CA PRO A 28 18.98 -37.25 21.99
C PRO A 28 20.15 -36.97 21.04
N GLN A 29 21.08 -37.93 20.88
CA GLN A 29 22.24 -37.76 20.01
C GLN A 29 21.85 -37.73 18.52
N PHE A 30 20.90 -38.57 18.11
CA PHE A 30 20.36 -38.56 16.76
C PHE A 30 19.71 -37.22 16.44
N TYR A 31 18.81 -36.74 17.30
CA TYR A 31 18.12 -35.48 17.06
C TYR A 31 19.03 -34.26 17.19
N ALA A 32 20.02 -34.27 18.09
CA ALA A 32 21.02 -33.21 18.17
C ALA A 32 21.83 -33.10 16.86
N ARG A 33 22.19 -34.23 16.24
CA ARG A 33 22.80 -34.24 14.91
C ARG A 33 21.84 -33.74 13.84
N GLU A 34 20.58 -34.19 13.85
CA GLU A 34 19.56 -33.77 12.88
C GLU A 34 19.31 -32.25 12.92
N LEU A 35 19.28 -31.66 14.13
CA LEU A 35 19.07 -30.23 14.36
C LEU A 35 20.31 -29.37 14.09
N ALA A 36 21.50 -29.97 14.14
CA ALA A 36 22.74 -29.31 13.76
C ALA A 36 23.04 -29.35 12.24
N MET A 37 22.27 -30.12 11.46
CA MET A 37 22.44 -30.19 10.01
C MET A 37 21.84 -28.97 9.33
N ASP A 38 22.67 -28.12 8.74
CA ASP A 38 22.20 -27.09 7.82
C ASP A 38 21.50 -27.73 6.61
N LEU A 39 20.25 -27.35 6.40
CA LEU A 39 19.47 -27.82 5.27
C LEU A 39 19.42 -26.75 4.18
N PRO A 40 19.64 -27.11 2.92
CA PRO A 40 19.44 -26.19 1.81
C PRO A 40 17.94 -25.95 1.62
N LEU A 41 17.38 -24.99 2.37
CA LEU A 41 15.97 -24.59 2.30
C LEU A 41 15.57 -24.15 0.88
N GLY A 42 16.53 -23.69 0.07
CA GLY A 42 16.32 -23.32 -1.34
C GLY A 42 15.89 -24.45 -2.27
N LYS A 43 15.97 -25.73 -1.85
CA LYS A 43 15.46 -26.88 -2.62
C LYS A 43 14.12 -27.43 -2.11
N ALA A 44 13.56 -26.84 -1.05
CA ALA A 44 12.31 -27.29 -0.47
C ALA A 44 11.10 -26.75 -1.26
N GLU A 45 10.07 -27.59 -1.41
CA GLU A 45 8.80 -27.20 -1.99
C GLU A 45 8.02 -26.29 -1.03
N PHE A 46 7.23 -25.36 -1.56
CA PHE A 46 6.33 -24.51 -0.78
C PHE A 46 5.14 -25.32 -0.27
N ALA A 47 5.00 -25.38 1.05
CA ALA A 47 3.88 -25.99 1.73
C ALA A 47 2.67 -25.04 1.72
N THR A 48 1.49 -25.61 1.56
CA THR A 48 0.22 -24.88 1.64
C THR A 48 -0.16 -24.59 3.09
N SER A 49 -0.95 -23.55 3.32
CA SER A 49 -1.48 -23.17 4.63
C SER A 49 -2.26 -24.30 5.32
N THR A 50 -2.90 -25.17 4.53
CA THR A 50 -3.62 -26.35 5.03
C THR A 50 -2.69 -27.35 5.72
N GLN A 51 -1.45 -27.51 5.26
CA GLN A 51 -0.47 -28.39 5.89
C GLN A 51 0.00 -27.85 7.25
N CYS A 52 -0.09 -26.53 7.49
CA CYS A 52 0.27 -25.89 8.74
C CYS A 52 -0.86 -25.97 9.80
N ARG A 53 -2.13 -25.98 9.36
CA ARG A 53 -3.33 -25.81 10.20
C ARG A 53 -3.43 -26.80 11.38
N SER A 54 -3.06 -28.06 11.19
CA SER A 54 -3.23 -29.09 12.23
C SER A 54 -2.27 -28.90 13.41
N CYS A 55 -1.08 -28.36 13.17
CA CYS A 55 -0.08 -28.07 14.21
C CYS A 55 -0.20 -26.63 14.73
N HIS A 56 -0.67 -25.68 13.91
CA HIS A 56 -0.76 -24.26 14.22
C HIS A 56 -2.19 -23.71 14.04
N PRO A 57 -3.18 -24.22 14.78
CA PRO A 57 -4.59 -23.87 14.57
C PRO A 57 -4.91 -22.40 14.86
N ASP A 58 -4.23 -21.78 15.85
CA ASP A 58 -4.50 -20.40 16.24
C ASP A 58 -3.89 -19.41 15.26
N GLN A 59 -2.64 -19.63 14.84
CA GLN A 59 -1.97 -18.83 13.80
C GLN A 59 -2.71 -18.92 12.47
N TYR A 60 -3.21 -20.13 12.11
CA TYR A 60 -4.05 -20.31 10.94
C TYR A 60 -5.34 -19.50 11.05
N ARG A 61 -6.05 -19.58 12.20
CA ARG A 61 -7.30 -18.84 12.42
C ARG A 61 -7.08 -17.33 12.34
N SER A 62 -6.00 -16.80 12.91
CA SER A 62 -5.71 -15.37 12.85
C SER A 62 -5.37 -14.93 11.42
N TRP A 63 -4.46 -15.64 10.74
CA TRP A 63 -4.07 -15.36 9.35
C TRP A 63 -5.26 -15.43 8.39
N HIS A 64 -6.16 -16.41 8.58
CA HIS A 64 -7.29 -16.62 7.69
C HIS A 64 -8.27 -15.43 7.64
N ARG A 65 -8.25 -14.56 8.65
CA ARG A 65 -9.06 -13.33 8.68
C ARG A 65 -8.40 -12.14 7.97
N THR A 66 -7.12 -12.25 7.60
CA THR A 66 -6.34 -11.14 7.05
C THR A 66 -6.54 -10.97 5.55
N PHE A 67 -6.28 -9.75 5.07
CA PHE A 67 -6.29 -9.45 3.64
C PHE A 67 -5.10 -10.04 2.86
N HIS A 68 -4.03 -10.48 3.55
CA HIS A 68 -2.92 -11.21 2.91
C HIS A 68 -3.43 -12.49 2.23
N ARG A 69 -4.23 -13.28 2.95
CA ARG A 69 -4.84 -14.51 2.42
C ARG A 69 -5.71 -14.24 1.20
N THR A 70 -6.49 -13.15 1.23
CA THR A 70 -7.46 -12.83 0.19
C THR A 70 -6.93 -11.84 -0.84
N MET A 71 -5.60 -11.75 -0.99
CA MET A 71 -4.99 -10.82 -1.94
C MET A 71 -5.25 -11.25 -3.38
N THR A 72 -5.05 -12.54 -3.72
CA THR A 72 -5.48 -13.11 -5.01
C THR A 72 -6.45 -14.24 -4.73
N GLN A 73 -7.56 -14.29 -5.46
CA GLN A 73 -8.55 -15.36 -5.33
C GLN A 73 -9.14 -15.69 -6.70
N GLU A 74 -9.54 -16.95 -6.91
CA GLU A 74 -10.40 -17.31 -8.04
C GLU A 74 -11.74 -16.55 -7.93
N ALA A 75 -12.26 -16.10 -9.07
CA ALA A 75 -13.52 -15.39 -9.14
C ALA A 75 -14.66 -16.34 -8.75
N SER A 76 -15.34 -16.01 -7.66
CA SER A 76 -16.43 -16.80 -7.09
C SER A 76 -17.36 -15.90 -6.31
N ALA A 77 -18.56 -16.41 -5.99
CA ALA A 77 -19.54 -15.67 -5.18
C ALA A 77 -19.02 -15.26 -3.80
N GLN A 78 -18.04 -15.97 -3.24
CA GLN A 78 -17.44 -15.61 -1.95
C GLN A 78 -16.29 -14.59 -2.08
N ALA A 79 -15.64 -14.50 -3.25
CA ALA A 79 -14.47 -13.67 -3.48
C ALA A 79 -14.78 -12.32 -4.12
N VAL A 80 -15.73 -12.29 -5.06
CA VAL A 80 -16.12 -11.09 -5.81
C VAL A 80 -16.82 -10.09 -4.88
N ARG A 81 -16.32 -8.86 -4.87
CA ARG A 81 -16.84 -7.73 -4.08
C ARG A 81 -17.62 -6.72 -4.90
N GLY A 82 -17.33 -6.63 -6.20
CA GLY A 82 -17.97 -5.69 -7.10
C GLY A 82 -19.38 -6.08 -7.50
N ARG A 83 -20.16 -5.07 -7.89
CA ARG A 83 -21.54 -5.27 -8.36
C ARG A 83 -21.53 -5.62 -9.85
N PHE A 84 -21.82 -6.88 -10.15
CA PHE A 84 -21.99 -7.42 -11.51
C PHE A 84 -23.48 -7.55 -11.85
N ASP A 85 -24.21 -6.44 -11.69
CA ASP A 85 -25.67 -6.33 -11.83
C ASP A 85 -26.13 -5.91 -13.24
N GLY A 86 -25.19 -5.76 -14.18
CA GLY A 86 -25.46 -5.35 -15.55
C GLY A 86 -25.58 -3.84 -15.76
N GLN A 87 -25.30 -3.02 -14.74
CA GLN A 87 -25.27 -1.56 -14.92
C GLN A 87 -24.02 -1.14 -15.69
N PRO A 88 -24.16 -0.48 -16.85
CA PRO A 88 -23.03 -0.03 -17.64
C PRO A 88 -22.35 1.17 -16.98
N VAL A 89 -21.03 1.27 -17.14
CA VAL A 89 -20.25 2.45 -16.81
C VAL A 89 -19.49 2.91 -18.06
N THR A 90 -19.66 4.19 -18.41
CA THR A 90 -18.96 4.80 -19.55
C THR A 90 -17.77 5.59 -19.05
N TYR A 91 -16.60 5.32 -19.61
CA TYR A 91 -15.36 5.98 -19.25
C TYR A 91 -14.52 6.20 -20.50
N TRP A 92 -13.97 7.40 -20.71
CA TRP A 92 -13.07 7.73 -21.83
C TRP A 92 -13.57 7.24 -23.20
N GLY A 93 -14.88 7.37 -23.44
CA GLY A 93 -15.48 7.00 -24.73
C GLY A 93 -15.68 5.50 -24.95
N LEU A 94 -15.57 4.66 -23.91
CA LEU A 94 -15.93 3.25 -23.95
C LEU A 94 -16.88 2.90 -22.81
N THR A 95 -17.85 2.05 -23.10
CA THR A 95 -18.80 1.56 -22.09
C THR A 95 -18.41 0.15 -21.69
N ILE A 96 -18.27 -0.10 -20.39
CA ILE A 96 -18.10 -1.44 -19.84
C ILE A 96 -19.34 -1.78 -19.02
N ARG A 97 -19.94 -2.95 -19.28
CA ARG A 97 -21.05 -3.51 -18.53
C ARG A 97 -20.59 -4.74 -17.74
N PRO A 98 -20.39 -4.62 -16.41
CA PRO A 98 -20.13 -5.75 -15.53
C PRO A 98 -21.41 -6.55 -15.27
N TYR A 99 -21.41 -7.85 -15.60
CA TYR A 99 -22.57 -8.71 -15.37
C TYR A 99 -22.17 -10.13 -14.94
N GLN A 100 -23.10 -10.83 -14.30
CA GLN A 100 -22.96 -12.22 -13.91
C GLN A 100 -23.91 -13.11 -14.72
N GLN A 101 -23.45 -14.29 -15.14
CA GLN A 101 -24.26 -15.30 -15.80
C GLN A 101 -23.79 -16.69 -15.37
N ASP A 102 -24.74 -17.57 -15.00
CA ASP A 102 -24.46 -18.97 -14.64
C ASP A 102 -23.36 -19.14 -13.56
N GLY A 103 -23.32 -18.22 -12.59
CA GLY A 103 -22.32 -18.21 -11.53
C GLY A 103 -20.95 -17.63 -11.91
N ARG A 104 -20.75 -17.23 -13.18
CA ARG A 104 -19.52 -16.64 -13.72
C ARG A 104 -19.68 -15.14 -13.95
N TYR A 105 -18.58 -14.41 -13.97
CA TYR A 105 -18.54 -12.96 -13.98
C TYR A 105 -17.90 -12.44 -15.28
N PHE A 106 -18.39 -11.33 -15.80
CA PHE A 106 -17.98 -10.83 -17.11
C PHE A 106 -17.91 -9.30 -17.14
N PHE A 107 -16.98 -8.78 -17.94
CA PHE A 107 -17.02 -7.42 -18.47
C PHE A 107 -17.38 -7.47 -19.95
N GLU A 108 -18.46 -6.79 -20.32
CA GLU A 108 -18.82 -6.58 -21.72
C GLU A 108 -18.47 -5.17 -22.15
N TYR A 109 -17.67 -5.04 -23.19
CA TYR A 109 -17.24 -3.78 -23.76
C TYR A 109 -18.17 -3.43 -24.91
N LEU A 110 -18.73 -2.23 -24.86
CA LEU A 110 -19.72 -1.70 -25.77
C LEU A 110 -19.24 -0.38 -26.37
N ASP A 111 -19.49 -0.19 -27.66
CA ASP A 111 -19.37 1.12 -28.31
C ASP A 111 -20.49 2.04 -27.77
N PRO A 112 -20.17 3.18 -27.12
CA PRO A 112 -21.21 4.00 -26.50
C PRO A 112 -22.25 4.56 -27.50
N PRO A 113 -21.89 5.07 -28.70
CA PRO A 113 -22.86 5.58 -29.67
C PRO A 113 -23.86 4.52 -30.19
N SER A 114 -23.38 3.33 -30.55
CA SER A 114 -24.21 2.31 -31.19
C SER A 114 -24.79 1.28 -30.21
N GLY A 115 -24.18 1.12 -29.04
CA GLY A 115 -24.43 0.00 -28.13
C GLY A 115 -23.91 -1.34 -28.69
N GLU A 116 -23.14 -1.34 -29.78
CA GLU A 116 -22.57 -2.55 -30.35
C GLU A 116 -21.60 -3.21 -29.37
N ARG A 117 -21.72 -4.52 -29.22
CA ARG A 117 -20.81 -5.30 -28.42
C ARG A 117 -19.49 -5.49 -29.13
N LEU A 118 -18.44 -4.87 -28.59
CA LEU A 118 -17.08 -4.94 -29.09
C LEU A 118 -16.38 -6.22 -28.61
N ARG A 119 -16.54 -6.57 -27.33
CA ARG A 119 -15.87 -7.72 -26.70
C ARG A 119 -16.56 -8.13 -25.42
N THR A 120 -16.41 -9.40 -25.05
CA THR A 120 -16.73 -9.89 -23.70
C THR A 120 -15.48 -10.54 -23.10
N MET A 121 -15.23 -10.23 -21.83
CA MET A 121 -14.15 -10.79 -21.04
C MET A 121 -14.73 -11.50 -19.83
N GLU A 122 -14.45 -12.79 -19.71
CA GLU A 122 -14.70 -13.48 -18.46
C GLU A 122 -13.70 -13.04 -17.40
N ILE A 123 -14.22 -12.82 -16.19
CA ILE A 123 -13.44 -12.58 -15.00
C ILE A 123 -13.19 -13.91 -14.31
N VAL A 124 -11.92 -14.31 -14.30
CA VAL A 124 -11.48 -15.60 -13.76
C VAL A 124 -10.84 -15.44 -12.38
N ARG A 125 -10.28 -14.27 -12.06
CA ARG A 125 -9.62 -14.00 -10.77
C ARG A 125 -9.85 -12.57 -10.30
N THR A 126 -9.64 -12.38 -9.00
CA THR A 126 -9.65 -11.08 -8.32
C THR A 126 -8.32 -10.80 -7.64
N VAL A 127 -7.91 -9.53 -7.61
CA VAL A 127 -6.75 -9.04 -6.86
C VAL A 127 -7.17 -7.88 -5.95
N GLY A 128 -6.89 -7.97 -4.66
CA GLY A 128 -7.30 -6.99 -3.65
C GLY A 128 -8.66 -7.31 -3.01
N SER A 129 -8.80 -6.94 -1.74
CA SER A 129 -9.99 -7.26 -0.92
C SER A 129 -10.32 -6.28 0.21
N ARG A 130 -9.55 -5.19 0.37
CA ARG A 130 -9.71 -4.21 1.46
C ARG A 130 -10.23 -2.86 0.99
N ARG A 131 -9.52 -2.22 0.06
CA ARG A 131 -9.82 -0.86 -0.43
C ARG A 131 -10.45 -0.86 -1.81
N TYR A 132 -9.94 -1.75 -2.63
CA TYR A 132 -10.36 -1.97 -3.98
C TYR A 132 -10.23 -3.46 -4.32
N GLN A 133 -10.90 -3.87 -5.38
CA GLN A 133 -10.72 -5.17 -6.01
C GLN A 133 -10.56 -4.97 -7.51
N GLN A 134 -9.46 -5.46 -8.04
CA GLN A 134 -9.16 -5.53 -9.47
C GLN A 134 -9.59 -6.90 -10.00
N TYR A 135 -9.86 -6.97 -11.30
CA TYR A 135 -10.41 -8.15 -11.95
C TYR A 135 -9.51 -8.59 -13.10
N LEU A 136 -9.29 -9.90 -13.18
CA LEU A 136 -8.43 -10.50 -14.20
C LEU A 136 -9.26 -11.32 -15.16
N GLY A 137 -8.99 -11.14 -16.46
CA GLY A 137 -9.50 -12.01 -17.52
C GLY A 137 -8.37 -12.66 -18.29
N MET A 138 -8.65 -13.79 -18.94
CA MET A 138 -7.66 -14.46 -19.78
C MET A 138 -7.54 -13.76 -21.14
N HIS A 139 -6.33 -13.64 -21.66
CA HIS A 139 -6.09 -13.11 -23.00
C HIS A 139 -6.79 -14.00 -24.04
N PRO A 140 -7.48 -13.44 -25.05
CA PRO A 140 -8.27 -14.22 -26.00
C PRO A 140 -7.42 -15.19 -26.83
N ASP A 141 -6.24 -14.74 -27.27
CA ASP A 141 -5.39 -15.51 -28.20
C ASP A 141 -4.12 -16.09 -27.55
N ARG A 142 -3.94 -15.92 -26.23
CA ARG A 142 -2.73 -16.37 -25.53
C ARG A 142 -3.14 -17.11 -24.26
N GLU A 143 -3.27 -18.42 -24.38
CA GLU A 143 -3.57 -19.30 -23.25
C GLU A 143 -2.54 -19.10 -22.13
N GLY A 144 -3.01 -19.14 -20.88
CA GLY A 144 -2.18 -18.93 -19.69
C GLY A 144 -1.83 -17.46 -19.41
N VAL A 145 -2.11 -16.52 -20.31
CA VAL A 145 -1.88 -15.08 -20.09
C VAL A 145 -3.11 -14.44 -19.45
N TYR A 146 -2.95 -13.87 -18.26
CA TYR A 146 -4.00 -13.15 -17.54
C TYR A 146 -3.74 -11.65 -17.60
N LEU A 147 -4.79 -10.88 -17.90
CA LEU A 147 -4.77 -9.43 -17.96
C LEU A 147 -5.52 -8.84 -16.77
N ARG A 148 -4.90 -7.89 -16.07
CA ARG A 148 -5.60 -6.95 -15.20
C ARG A 148 -6.39 -5.98 -16.07
N LEU A 149 -7.72 -5.98 -15.91
CA LEU A 149 -8.63 -5.22 -16.75
C LEU A 149 -8.83 -3.78 -16.26
N GLU A 150 -9.51 -2.98 -17.07
CA GLU A 150 -9.61 -1.52 -16.96
C GLU A 150 -10.46 -1.04 -15.77
N LEU A 151 -11.34 -1.88 -15.23
CA LEU A 151 -12.16 -1.52 -14.06
C LEU A 151 -11.66 -2.18 -12.78
N LEU A 152 -11.66 -1.38 -11.72
CA LEU A 152 -11.64 -1.86 -10.35
C LEU A 152 -12.96 -1.51 -9.64
N TRP A 153 -13.29 -2.30 -8.63
CA TRP A 153 -14.35 -1.97 -7.68
C TRP A 153 -13.74 -1.24 -6.49
N HIS A 154 -14.13 0.01 -6.26
CA HIS A 154 -13.72 0.75 -5.07
C HIS A 154 -14.67 0.38 -3.93
N ILE A 155 -14.15 -0.23 -2.86
CA ILE A 155 -14.97 -0.85 -1.80
C ILE A 155 -15.66 0.22 -0.95
N GLU A 156 -14.95 1.29 -0.57
CA GLU A 156 -15.52 2.35 0.28
C GLU A 156 -16.62 3.16 -0.42
N ASP A 157 -16.42 3.49 -1.70
CA ASP A 157 -17.37 4.28 -2.48
C ASP A 157 -18.45 3.41 -3.14
N GLU A 158 -18.33 2.09 -3.00
CA GLU A 158 -19.23 1.10 -3.60
C GLU A 158 -19.55 1.36 -5.08
N ARG A 159 -18.51 1.64 -5.87
CA ARG A 159 -18.65 1.90 -7.31
C ARG A 159 -17.49 1.37 -8.15
N TRP A 160 -17.76 1.22 -9.43
CA TRP A 160 -16.75 0.98 -10.45
C TRP A 160 -15.93 2.25 -10.69
N VAL A 161 -14.61 2.08 -10.76
CA VAL A 161 -13.64 3.14 -11.09
C VAL A 161 -12.68 2.59 -12.13
N HIS A 162 -12.37 3.40 -13.14
CA HIS A 162 -11.38 3.03 -14.12
C HIS A 162 -9.96 3.09 -13.53
N MET A 163 -9.14 2.08 -13.85
CA MET A 163 -7.81 1.84 -13.32
C MET A 163 -6.90 3.06 -13.42
N ASN A 164 -6.78 3.69 -14.60
CA ASN A 164 -6.00 4.92 -14.75
C ASN A 164 -6.40 5.99 -13.70
N GLY A 165 -7.69 6.28 -13.50
CA GLY A 165 -8.13 7.26 -12.50
C GLY A 165 -7.73 6.88 -11.07
N ALA A 166 -7.73 5.59 -10.76
CA ALA A 166 -7.27 5.07 -9.48
C ALA A 166 -5.73 5.07 -9.34
N PHE A 167 -4.99 5.04 -10.44
CA PHE A 167 -3.53 5.01 -10.51
C PHE A 167 -2.93 6.38 -10.86
N LEU A 168 -3.59 7.49 -10.49
CA LEU A 168 -3.16 8.87 -10.77
C LEU A 168 -2.92 9.16 -12.27
N GLY A 169 -3.65 8.52 -13.16
CA GLY A 169 -3.78 8.95 -14.55
C GLY A 169 -4.64 10.20 -14.68
N HIS A 170 -4.34 11.04 -15.67
CA HIS A 170 -5.14 12.21 -16.03
C HIS A 170 -6.20 11.86 -17.08
N ASP A 171 -7.19 12.75 -17.25
CA ASP A 171 -8.29 12.58 -18.21
C ASP A 171 -7.86 12.41 -19.68
N ASP A 172 -6.60 12.65 -20.05
CA ASP A 172 -6.10 12.46 -21.42
C ASP A 172 -5.30 11.15 -21.62
N ASN A 173 -5.27 10.27 -20.61
CA ASN A 173 -4.60 8.96 -20.74
C ASN A 173 -5.36 8.05 -21.73
N GLY A 174 -4.62 7.14 -22.37
CA GLY A 174 -5.20 6.08 -23.18
C GLY A 174 -6.02 5.10 -22.34
N PHE A 175 -7.14 4.63 -22.89
CA PHE A 175 -8.09 3.78 -22.18
C PHE A 175 -7.45 2.57 -21.50
N SER A 176 -6.54 1.86 -22.17
CA SER A 176 -5.90 0.66 -21.62
C SER A 176 -4.51 0.90 -21.04
N ASP A 177 -4.11 2.14 -20.73
CA ASP A 177 -2.75 2.48 -20.26
C ASP A 177 -2.36 1.72 -18.98
N ASN A 178 -3.33 1.43 -18.09
CA ASN A 178 -3.13 0.63 -16.89
C ASN A 178 -3.61 -0.83 -17.03
N VAL A 179 -3.77 -1.37 -18.23
CA VAL A 179 -3.91 -2.83 -18.39
C VAL A 179 -2.54 -3.47 -18.23
N ALA A 180 -2.44 -4.49 -17.37
CA ALA A 180 -1.18 -5.14 -17.05
C ALA A 180 -1.27 -6.66 -17.19
N VAL A 181 -0.16 -7.32 -17.52
CA VAL A 181 -0.07 -8.78 -17.53
C VAL A 181 0.19 -9.27 -16.11
N TRP A 182 -0.77 -9.98 -15.53
CA TRP A 182 -0.70 -10.49 -14.14
C TRP A 182 0.49 -11.43 -13.95
N ASN A 183 0.80 -12.25 -14.97
CA ASN A 183 1.86 -13.25 -14.93
C ASN A 183 3.25 -12.65 -14.69
N SER A 184 3.50 -11.39 -15.06
CA SER A 184 4.79 -10.74 -14.81
C SER A 184 4.71 -9.66 -13.73
N GLY A 185 3.60 -8.92 -13.65
CA GLY A 185 3.48 -7.77 -12.75
C GLY A 185 2.95 -8.12 -11.35
N CYS A 186 1.97 -9.02 -11.25
CA CYS A 186 1.22 -9.21 -10.01
C CYS A 186 1.55 -10.54 -9.31
N ILE A 187 1.88 -11.60 -10.08
CA ILE A 187 2.01 -12.95 -9.54
C ILE A 187 3.03 -13.04 -8.40
N VAL A 188 4.12 -12.28 -8.51
CA VAL A 188 5.28 -12.30 -7.61
C VAL A 188 4.92 -11.83 -6.21
N CYS A 189 4.18 -10.73 -6.09
CA CYS A 189 3.90 -10.09 -4.80
C CYS A 189 2.56 -10.48 -4.18
N HIS A 190 1.65 -11.09 -4.96
CA HIS A 190 0.27 -11.38 -4.54
C HIS A 190 -0.06 -12.88 -4.38
N ASN A 191 0.94 -13.76 -4.43
CA ASN A 191 0.77 -15.22 -4.30
C ASN A 191 1.91 -15.88 -3.51
N THR A 192 1.72 -17.16 -3.20
CA THR A 192 2.72 -17.97 -2.47
C THR A 192 3.41 -18.95 -3.41
N GLY A 193 4.74 -19.00 -3.35
CA GLY A 193 5.56 -19.81 -4.24
C GLY A 193 5.30 -19.53 -5.73
N PRO A 194 5.40 -18.27 -6.19
CA PRO A 194 5.06 -17.90 -7.56
C PRO A 194 6.14 -18.34 -8.55
N VAL A 195 5.69 -18.93 -9.66
CA VAL A 195 6.48 -19.25 -10.85
C VAL A 195 5.78 -18.59 -12.04
N PRO A 196 6.28 -17.45 -12.55
CA PRO A 196 5.71 -16.83 -13.75
C PRO A 196 5.72 -17.76 -14.96
N GLY A 197 6.77 -18.55 -15.17
CA GLY A 197 6.78 -19.62 -16.17
C GLY A 197 6.80 -19.13 -17.61
N ALA A 198 7.59 -18.09 -17.93
CA ALA A 198 7.73 -17.58 -19.29
C ALA A 198 8.28 -18.66 -20.25
N LEU A 199 7.62 -18.86 -21.39
CA LEU A 199 7.90 -20.01 -22.28
C LEU A 199 8.74 -19.66 -23.52
N ASN A 200 8.60 -18.45 -24.05
CA ASN A 200 9.18 -18.05 -25.35
C ASN A 200 10.18 -16.90 -25.26
N TYR A 201 10.80 -16.66 -24.10
CA TYR A 201 11.73 -15.55 -23.90
C TYR A 201 12.88 -15.54 -24.92
N ASN A 202 13.54 -16.69 -25.14
CA ASN A 202 14.65 -16.79 -26.08
C ASN A 202 14.23 -16.51 -27.53
N GLU A 203 13.02 -16.91 -27.93
CA GLU A 203 12.46 -16.56 -29.24
C GLU A 203 12.33 -15.04 -29.40
N LEU A 204 11.82 -14.34 -28.36
CA LEU A 204 11.69 -12.88 -28.38
C LEU A 204 13.06 -12.19 -28.47
N VAL A 205 14.09 -12.72 -27.80
CA VAL A 205 15.45 -12.20 -27.93
C VAL A 205 15.95 -12.29 -29.38
N GLU A 206 15.71 -13.40 -30.08
CA GLU A 206 16.10 -13.55 -31.49
C GLU A 206 15.28 -12.65 -32.43
N ARG A 207 13.98 -12.46 -32.14
CA ARG A 207 13.14 -11.48 -32.84
C ARG A 207 13.66 -10.06 -32.67
N PHE A 208 14.03 -9.67 -31.45
CA PHE A 208 14.61 -8.36 -31.16
C PHE A 208 15.90 -8.13 -31.95
N LYS A 209 16.81 -9.11 -31.93
CA LYS A 209 18.07 -9.06 -32.70
C LYS A 209 17.85 -8.94 -34.21
N SER A 210 16.75 -9.48 -34.72
CA SER A 210 16.39 -9.41 -36.15
C SER A 210 15.54 -8.19 -36.50
N GLY A 211 15.35 -7.24 -35.57
CA GLY A 211 14.59 -6.00 -35.81
C GLY A 211 13.06 -6.20 -35.86
N GLN A 212 12.58 -7.36 -35.42
CA GLN A 212 11.14 -7.64 -35.29
C GLN A 212 10.60 -7.14 -33.95
N ASP A 213 9.29 -6.92 -33.86
CA ASP A 213 8.66 -6.62 -32.57
C ASP A 213 8.82 -7.81 -31.62
N ALA A 214 9.41 -7.53 -30.46
CA ALA A 214 9.73 -8.47 -29.39
C ALA A 214 9.29 -7.95 -28.02
N SER A 215 8.33 -7.01 -28.01
CA SER A 215 7.80 -6.42 -26.78
C SER A 215 7.23 -7.51 -25.86
N ALA A 216 7.90 -7.76 -24.72
CA ALA A 216 7.54 -8.85 -23.81
C ALA A 216 6.06 -8.80 -23.37
N GLY A 217 5.52 -7.62 -23.04
CA GLY A 217 4.11 -7.48 -22.65
C GLY A 217 3.11 -7.93 -23.74
N ARG A 218 3.48 -7.85 -25.02
CA ARG A 218 2.62 -8.22 -26.15
C ARG A 218 2.80 -9.67 -26.59
N HIS A 219 4.01 -10.22 -26.45
CA HIS A 219 4.39 -11.48 -27.10
C HIS A 219 4.80 -12.59 -26.14
N LEU A 220 5.10 -12.28 -24.87
CA LEU A 220 5.48 -13.33 -23.91
C LEU A 220 4.26 -14.20 -23.58
N THR A 221 4.49 -15.51 -23.54
CA THR A 221 3.52 -16.54 -23.11
C THR A 221 4.00 -17.20 -21.83
N TYR A 222 3.06 -17.76 -21.05
CA TYR A 222 3.32 -18.21 -19.69
C TYR A 222 2.61 -19.53 -19.38
N ASP A 223 3.28 -20.40 -18.64
CA ASP A 223 2.69 -21.50 -17.87
C ASP A 223 2.83 -21.19 -16.37
N SER A 224 2.10 -20.16 -15.91
CA SER A 224 2.25 -19.67 -14.54
C SER A 224 1.70 -20.63 -13.51
N GLN A 225 2.49 -20.87 -12.47
CA GLN A 225 2.14 -21.74 -11.34
C GLN A 225 2.30 -20.98 -10.02
N VAL A 226 1.44 -21.32 -9.06
CA VAL A 226 1.56 -20.86 -7.67
C VAL A 226 1.28 -22.03 -6.75
N SER A 227 1.91 -22.05 -5.59
CA SER A 227 1.64 -23.09 -4.58
C SER A 227 0.32 -22.82 -3.86
N GLU A 228 -0.02 -21.55 -3.65
CA GLU A 228 -1.30 -21.10 -3.11
C GLU A 228 -1.59 -19.68 -3.60
N LEU A 229 -2.85 -19.39 -3.95
CA LEU A 229 -3.29 -18.03 -4.29
C LEU A 229 -3.35 -17.18 -3.03
N GLY A 230 -2.90 -15.93 -3.14
CA GLY A 230 -2.75 -15.04 -1.99
C GLY A 230 -1.47 -15.31 -1.19
N ILE A 231 -1.23 -14.48 -0.19
CA ILE A 231 -0.03 -14.54 0.65
C ILE A 231 -0.31 -15.45 1.84
N ALA A 232 0.31 -16.62 1.82
CA ALA A 232 0.14 -17.69 2.79
C ALA A 232 1.41 -17.91 3.61
N CYS A 233 1.36 -18.88 4.53
CA CYS A 233 2.37 -19.10 5.56
C CYS A 233 3.80 -19.18 5.00
N ALA A 234 3.99 -19.91 3.91
CA ALA A 234 5.31 -20.18 3.34
C ALA A 234 5.97 -18.96 2.67
N SER A 235 5.23 -17.88 2.42
CA SER A 235 5.83 -16.61 1.95
C SER A 235 6.68 -15.94 3.04
N CYS A 236 6.31 -16.09 4.32
CA CYS A 236 7.02 -15.48 5.45
C CYS A 236 7.88 -16.47 6.24
N HIS A 237 7.52 -17.75 6.23
CA HIS A 237 8.19 -18.79 7.00
C HIS A 237 9.15 -19.67 6.19
N SER A 238 9.38 -19.32 4.91
CA SER A 238 10.09 -20.14 3.92
C SER A 238 9.31 -21.41 3.53
N PRO A 239 9.73 -22.17 2.49
CA PRO A 239 8.86 -23.15 1.83
C PRO A 239 8.25 -24.22 2.76
N GLY A 240 8.89 -24.60 3.87
CA GLY A 240 8.22 -25.30 4.98
C GLY A 240 7.84 -26.78 4.76
N SER A 241 7.99 -27.34 3.56
CA SER A 241 7.70 -28.77 3.29
C SER A 241 8.55 -29.73 4.12
N VAL A 242 9.85 -29.43 4.28
CA VAL A 242 10.77 -30.22 5.11
C VAL A 242 10.37 -30.17 6.58
N HIS A 243 10.01 -28.98 7.07
CA HIS A 243 9.49 -28.79 8.42
C HIS A 243 8.23 -29.61 8.67
N ALA A 244 7.24 -29.48 7.77
CA ALA A 244 5.99 -30.21 7.86
C ALA A 244 6.22 -31.73 7.87
N LYS A 245 7.16 -32.25 7.04
CA LYS A 245 7.49 -33.68 6.99
C LYS A 245 8.17 -34.16 8.27
N ARG A 246 9.21 -33.46 8.75
CA ARG A 246 9.98 -33.87 9.94
C ARG A 246 9.16 -33.77 11.22
N ASN A 247 8.31 -32.75 11.36
CA ASN A 247 7.49 -32.53 12.56
C ASN A 247 6.20 -33.36 12.62
N ARG A 248 5.91 -34.19 11.61
CA ARG A 248 4.92 -35.28 11.77
C ARG A 248 5.30 -36.22 12.92
N ASN A 249 6.59 -36.34 13.22
CA ASN A 249 7.08 -37.11 14.35
C ASN A 249 6.85 -36.32 15.68
N PRO A 250 5.98 -36.80 16.59
CA PRO A 250 5.71 -36.11 17.85
C PRO A 250 6.94 -36.05 18.76
N PHE A 251 7.84 -37.05 18.73
CA PHE A 251 9.03 -37.05 19.58
C PHE A 251 9.96 -35.88 19.25
N ARG A 252 10.15 -35.58 17.96
CA ARG A 252 10.93 -34.42 17.51
C ARG A 252 10.32 -33.12 18.03
N ARG A 253 8.99 -32.97 17.93
CA ARG A 253 8.28 -31.77 18.43
C ARG A 253 8.41 -31.59 19.93
N TYR A 254 8.22 -32.66 20.72
CA TYR A 254 8.39 -32.58 22.18
C TYR A 254 9.84 -32.30 22.56
N LEU A 255 10.82 -32.87 21.85
CA LEU A 255 12.23 -32.56 22.09
C LEU A 255 12.53 -31.07 21.84
N LEU A 256 12.09 -30.52 20.70
CA LEU A 256 12.25 -29.09 20.40
C LEU A 256 11.61 -28.20 21.48
N TYR A 257 10.39 -28.53 21.90
CA TYR A 257 9.69 -27.81 22.96
C TYR A 257 10.42 -27.86 24.31
N LEU A 258 10.84 -29.06 24.74
CA LEU A 258 11.48 -29.26 26.05
C LEU A 258 12.91 -28.72 26.12
N THR A 259 13.64 -28.74 25.00
CA THR A 259 15.04 -28.27 24.94
C THR A 259 15.15 -26.79 24.58
N GLY A 260 14.10 -26.19 24.02
CA GLY A 260 14.12 -24.81 23.51
C GLY A 260 15.00 -24.62 22.26
N GLN A 261 15.49 -25.71 21.65
CA GLN A 261 16.30 -25.63 20.44
C GLN A 261 15.49 -25.05 19.27
N SER A 262 16.16 -24.30 18.39
CA SER A 262 15.54 -23.79 17.17
C SER A 262 15.32 -24.93 16.15
N ASP A 263 14.21 -24.85 15.43
CA ASP A 263 13.97 -25.72 14.28
C ASP A 263 14.52 -25.08 13.02
N ASN A 264 15.68 -25.53 12.56
CA ASN A 264 16.35 -24.99 11.37
C ASN A 264 15.67 -25.39 10.04
N THR A 265 14.57 -26.14 10.08
CA THR A 265 13.80 -26.55 8.90
C THR A 265 12.77 -25.50 8.45
N ILE A 266 12.59 -24.44 9.25
CA ILE A 266 11.64 -23.36 8.97
C ILE A 266 12.15 -22.03 9.50
N VAL A 267 11.71 -20.93 8.90
CA VAL A 267 12.03 -19.59 9.38
C VAL A 267 10.96 -19.11 10.35
N ASN A 268 11.41 -18.55 11.47
CA ASN A 268 10.57 -17.77 12.37
C ASN A 268 11.00 -16.30 12.27
N PRO A 269 10.20 -15.42 11.64
CA PRO A 269 10.49 -14.00 11.51
C PRO A 269 10.79 -13.29 12.83
N ASP A 270 10.23 -13.72 13.96
CA ASP A 270 10.48 -13.14 15.29
C ASP A 270 11.91 -13.39 15.81
N LYS A 271 12.61 -14.37 15.22
CA LYS A 271 13.97 -14.78 15.62
C LYS A 271 15.05 -14.30 14.63
N LEU A 272 14.66 -13.56 13.60
CA LEU A 272 15.59 -12.99 12.63
C LEU A 272 16.26 -11.74 13.20
N ASP A 273 17.47 -11.45 12.73
CA ASP A 273 18.07 -10.13 12.94
C ASP A 273 17.25 -9.04 12.24
N GLN A 274 17.56 -7.78 12.57
CA GLN A 274 16.79 -6.62 12.12
C GLN A 274 16.62 -6.57 10.59
N GLN A 275 17.71 -6.74 9.83
CA GLN A 275 17.67 -6.63 8.37
C GLN A 275 16.88 -7.78 7.77
N ARG A 276 17.19 -9.02 8.17
CA ARG A 276 16.44 -10.20 7.69
C ARG A 276 14.96 -10.12 8.05
N SER A 277 14.61 -9.56 9.20
CA SER A 277 13.21 -9.38 9.62
C SER A 277 12.46 -8.42 8.70
N VAL A 278 13.02 -7.24 8.38
CA VAL A 278 12.35 -6.29 7.47
C VAL A 278 12.32 -6.81 6.04
N ASP A 279 13.32 -7.59 5.63
CA ASP A 279 13.45 -8.16 4.29
C ASP A 279 12.33 -9.17 3.98
N VAL A 280 11.85 -9.92 4.98
CA VAL A 280 10.66 -10.79 4.82
C VAL A 280 9.44 -10.00 4.35
N CYS A 281 9.25 -8.78 4.85
CA CYS A 281 8.15 -7.91 4.43
C CYS A 281 8.47 -7.17 3.12
N GLY A 282 9.73 -6.75 2.98
CA GLY A 282 10.26 -6.01 1.83
C GLY A 282 10.19 -6.76 0.50
N GLN A 283 10.07 -8.10 0.52
CA GLN A 283 9.79 -8.88 -0.68
C GLN A 283 8.43 -8.57 -1.32
N CYS A 284 7.54 -7.81 -0.68
CA CYS A 284 6.31 -7.31 -1.29
C CYS A 284 6.12 -5.82 -1.03
N HIS A 285 6.37 -5.38 0.20
CA HIS A 285 6.32 -3.99 0.64
C HIS A 285 7.62 -3.22 0.39
N GLY A 286 8.27 -3.53 -0.72
CA GLY A 286 9.52 -2.94 -1.16
C GLY A 286 9.72 -3.12 -2.65
N GLN A 287 9.60 -2.03 -3.40
CA GLN A 287 9.88 -2.02 -4.84
C GLN A 287 11.36 -2.28 -5.09
N ARG A 288 11.64 -3.04 -6.15
CA ARG A 288 12.97 -3.63 -6.36
C ARG A 288 13.16 -4.03 -7.82
N LEU A 289 14.42 -4.10 -8.21
CA LEU A 289 14.85 -4.50 -9.55
C LEU A 289 15.66 -5.80 -9.45
N PRO A 290 15.55 -6.71 -10.43
CA PRO A 290 16.54 -7.76 -10.60
C PRO A 290 17.94 -7.16 -10.81
N LYS A 291 18.98 -7.77 -10.23
CA LYS A 291 20.36 -7.23 -10.29
C LYS A 291 21.01 -7.25 -11.68
N SER A 292 20.45 -8.01 -12.61
CA SER A 292 21.00 -8.19 -13.95
C SER A 292 19.95 -8.70 -14.92
N LEU A 293 20.23 -8.58 -16.22
CA LEU A 293 19.37 -9.18 -17.26
C LEU A 293 19.21 -10.70 -17.09
N GLY A 294 20.27 -11.41 -16.68
CA GLY A 294 20.17 -12.84 -16.39
C GLY A 294 19.20 -13.16 -15.23
N MET A 295 19.16 -12.28 -14.23
CA MET A 295 18.19 -12.39 -13.14
C MET A 295 16.75 -12.06 -13.59
N VAL A 296 16.56 -11.14 -14.55
CA VAL A 296 15.24 -10.90 -15.17
C VAL A 296 14.72 -12.19 -15.80
N VAL A 297 15.55 -12.89 -16.57
CA VAL A 297 15.18 -14.19 -17.19
C VAL A 297 14.85 -15.22 -16.12
N THR A 298 15.73 -15.36 -15.13
CA THR A 298 15.53 -16.31 -14.03
C THR A 298 14.20 -16.07 -13.32
N TRP A 299 13.84 -14.81 -13.06
CA TRP A 299 12.56 -14.46 -12.44
C TRP A 299 11.37 -14.73 -13.35
N ALA A 300 11.49 -14.39 -14.64
CA ALA A 300 10.44 -14.66 -15.62
C ALA A 300 10.18 -16.16 -15.82
N GLU A 301 11.19 -17.02 -15.68
CA GLU A 301 11.03 -18.46 -15.83
C GLU A 301 10.65 -19.16 -14.52
N THR A 302 11.36 -18.84 -13.43
CA THR A 302 11.32 -19.63 -12.18
C THR A 302 10.82 -18.86 -10.95
N GLY A 303 10.62 -17.55 -11.08
CA GLY A 303 10.19 -16.68 -9.99
C GLY A 303 11.32 -16.10 -9.14
N PRO A 304 10.99 -15.37 -8.05
CA PRO A 304 11.98 -14.74 -7.19
C PRO A 304 12.89 -15.76 -6.50
N THR A 305 14.16 -15.39 -6.33
CA THR A 305 15.16 -16.25 -5.69
C THR A 305 15.26 -16.06 -4.17
N PHE A 306 14.81 -14.92 -3.65
CA PHE A 306 14.78 -14.63 -2.20
C PHE A 306 13.90 -15.63 -1.45
N ARG A 307 14.35 -16.11 -0.30
CA ARG A 307 13.53 -16.83 0.68
C ARG A 307 13.64 -16.12 2.03
N ALA A 308 12.59 -16.22 2.85
CA ALA A 308 12.64 -15.64 4.19
C ALA A 308 13.87 -16.19 4.95
N GLY A 309 14.57 -15.32 5.68
CA GLY A 309 15.85 -15.63 6.31
C GLY A 309 17.09 -15.31 5.46
N ASP A 310 16.94 -15.10 4.16
CA ASP A 310 18.01 -14.54 3.32
C ASP A 310 18.11 -13.01 3.53
N LEU A 311 19.16 -12.39 3.00
CA LEU A 311 19.27 -10.94 2.87
C LEU A 311 18.71 -10.52 1.51
N LEU A 312 17.66 -9.70 1.48
CA LEU A 312 16.98 -9.34 0.23
C LEU A 312 17.93 -8.68 -0.78
N ASP A 313 18.86 -7.87 -0.27
CA ASP A 313 19.85 -7.14 -1.07
C ASP A 313 20.86 -8.06 -1.78
N GLU A 314 20.92 -9.36 -1.45
CA GLU A 314 21.72 -10.35 -2.19
C GLU A 314 20.99 -10.84 -3.46
N HIS A 315 19.66 -10.69 -3.51
CA HIS A 315 18.81 -11.22 -4.57
C HIS A 315 18.32 -10.14 -5.55
N VAL A 316 18.19 -8.90 -5.07
CA VAL A 316 17.65 -7.76 -5.82
C VAL A 316 18.39 -6.47 -5.47
N ASP A 317 18.16 -5.43 -6.26
CA ASP A 317 18.44 -4.05 -5.88
C ASP A 317 17.15 -3.39 -5.41
N VAL A 318 17.11 -2.99 -4.14
CA VAL A 318 15.97 -2.24 -3.59
C VAL A 318 15.94 -0.86 -4.24
N LEU A 319 14.78 -0.50 -4.78
CA LEU A 319 14.64 0.70 -5.58
C LEU A 319 14.80 1.95 -4.72
N ALA A 320 15.58 2.91 -5.19
CA ALA A 320 15.76 4.25 -4.65
C ALA A 320 15.40 5.30 -5.72
N ARG A 321 15.39 6.58 -5.33
CA ARG A 321 15.05 7.70 -6.22
C ARG A 321 15.96 7.78 -7.44
N ASP A 322 17.25 7.60 -7.21
CA ASP A 322 18.35 7.72 -8.16
C ASP A 322 18.83 6.36 -8.71
N SER A 323 18.04 5.30 -8.52
CA SER A 323 18.35 4.00 -9.11
C SER A 323 18.40 4.08 -10.63
N GLU A 324 19.41 3.45 -11.22
CA GLU A 324 19.52 3.33 -12.67
C GLU A 324 18.66 2.16 -13.18
N PRO A 325 17.84 2.36 -14.21
CA PRO A 325 17.11 1.26 -14.83
C PRO A 325 18.05 0.33 -15.59
N LEU A 326 17.67 -0.95 -15.68
CA LEU A 326 18.40 -1.96 -16.48
C LEU A 326 18.33 -1.70 -18.00
N THR A 327 17.44 -0.81 -18.42
CA THR A 327 17.22 -0.40 -19.82
C THR A 327 17.46 1.08 -19.96
N ASN A 328 17.80 1.53 -21.17
CA ASN A 328 18.05 2.95 -21.44
C ASN A 328 16.80 3.79 -21.15
N ASP A 329 16.85 4.60 -20.09
CA ASP A 329 15.82 5.58 -19.76
C ASP A 329 16.18 6.89 -20.44
N GLN A 330 15.50 7.19 -21.54
CA GLN A 330 15.75 8.36 -22.36
C GLN A 330 15.49 9.67 -21.61
N ASN A 331 14.67 9.64 -20.55
CA ASN A 331 14.28 10.83 -19.79
C ASN A 331 14.98 10.92 -18.42
N GLY A 332 15.61 9.83 -17.95
CA GLY A 332 16.37 9.78 -16.70
C GLY A 332 15.53 9.98 -15.43
N ASP A 333 14.21 9.76 -15.51
CA ASP A 333 13.28 10.07 -14.43
C ASP A 333 12.28 8.95 -14.09
N LEU A 334 12.47 7.74 -14.64
CA LEU A 334 11.56 6.60 -14.49
C LEU A 334 11.19 6.30 -13.03
N PHE A 335 12.16 6.40 -12.12
CA PHE A 335 11.96 6.14 -10.69
C PHE A 335 11.91 7.42 -9.85
N THR A 336 12.52 8.50 -10.32
CA THR A 336 12.61 9.79 -9.64
C THR A 336 11.23 10.28 -9.18
N ARG A 337 10.18 10.11 -9.99
CA ARG A 337 8.81 10.57 -9.68
C ARG A 337 8.07 9.72 -8.63
N ARG A 338 8.63 8.59 -8.22
CA ARG A 338 8.07 7.67 -7.21
C ARG A 338 8.48 8.05 -5.78
N PHE A 339 9.36 9.04 -5.66
CA PHE A 339 9.87 9.56 -4.40
C PHE A 339 9.71 11.08 -4.37
N TRP A 340 9.62 11.62 -3.16
CA TRP A 340 9.85 13.03 -2.90
C TRP A 340 11.30 13.41 -3.24
N GLN A 341 11.60 14.71 -3.31
CA GLN A 341 12.91 15.18 -3.77
C GLN A 341 14.09 14.73 -2.88
N ASP A 342 13.84 14.40 -1.62
CA ASP A 342 14.85 13.88 -0.69
C ASP A 342 14.97 12.35 -0.67
N GLY A 343 14.23 11.65 -1.53
CA GLY A 343 14.23 10.19 -1.58
C GLY A 343 13.21 9.52 -0.66
N THR A 344 12.40 10.28 0.09
CA THR A 344 11.30 9.69 0.85
C THR A 344 10.26 9.11 -0.11
N PRO A 345 9.79 7.86 0.08
CA PRO A 345 8.75 7.30 -0.78
C PRO A 345 7.45 8.09 -0.71
N ARG A 346 6.79 8.23 -1.86
CA ARG A 346 5.48 8.91 -1.94
C ARG A 346 4.37 8.03 -2.48
N LEU A 347 4.66 6.76 -2.74
CA LEU A 347 3.73 5.75 -3.23
C LEU A 347 3.73 4.53 -2.31
N THR A 348 2.62 3.80 -2.24
CA THR A 348 2.53 2.53 -1.47
C THR A 348 3.40 1.42 -2.07
N ALA A 349 3.69 0.38 -1.29
CA ALA A 349 4.63 -0.70 -1.62
C ALA A 349 6.11 -0.29 -1.61
N TYR A 350 6.42 0.83 -0.95
CA TYR A 350 7.78 1.32 -0.68
C TYR A 350 8.08 1.42 0.83
N GLU A 351 7.34 0.68 1.67
CA GLU A 351 7.48 0.79 3.12
C GLU A 351 8.89 0.35 3.59
N LEU A 352 9.53 -0.61 2.90
CA LEU A 352 10.92 -1.00 3.15
C LEU A 352 11.90 0.15 2.91
N GLN A 353 11.72 0.92 1.84
CA GLN A 353 12.55 2.09 1.54
C GLN A 353 12.42 3.14 2.64
N GLY A 354 11.19 3.43 3.07
CA GLY A 354 10.93 4.41 4.13
C GLY A 354 11.53 3.97 5.46
N ILE A 355 11.30 2.72 5.87
CA ILE A 355 11.80 2.24 7.18
C ILE A 355 13.34 2.24 7.21
N ARG A 356 14.01 1.87 6.10
CA ARG A 356 15.49 1.89 6.01
C ARG A 356 16.09 3.30 6.08
N GLN A 357 15.33 4.34 5.73
CA GLN A 357 15.74 5.75 5.90
C GLN A 357 15.57 6.25 7.34
N SER A 358 14.73 5.60 8.14
CA SER A 358 14.41 6.04 9.49
C SER A 358 15.59 5.88 10.45
N ALA A 359 15.85 6.89 11.29
CA ALA A 359 16.90 6.81 12.31
C ALA A 359 16.67 5.64 13.29
N CYS A 360 15.41 5.31 13.57
CA CYS A 360 15.01 4.17 14.40
C CYS A 360 15.46 2.81 13.83
N TYR A 361 15.60 2.72 12.51
CA TYR A 361 16.17 1.55 11.83
C TYR A 361 17.69 1.65 11.79
N GLN A 362 18.24 2.75 11.25
CA GLN A 362 19.68 2.92 11.02
C GLN A 362 20.53 2.91 12.30
N LYS A 363 19.97 3.38 13.41
CA LYS A 363 20.67 3.54 14.70
C LYS A 363 20.01 2.76 15.84
N GLY A 364 18.95 2.03 15.56
CA GLY A 364 18.16 1.30 16.54
C GLY A 364 17.93 -0.15 16.09
N THR A 365 16.85 -0.74 16.60
CA THR A 365 16.47 -2.14 16.34
C THR A 365 15.09 -2.26 15.71
N LEU A 366 14.57 -1.17 15.14
CA LEU A 366 13.22 -1.14 14.55
C LEU A 366 13.10 -2.19 13.43
N THR A 367 12.00 -2.95 13.48
CA THR A 367 11.57 -3.84 12.39
C THR A 367 10.09 -3.58 12.09
N CYS A 368 9.55 -4.19 11.03
CA CYS A 368 8.11 -4.14 10.77
C CYS A 368 7.30 -4.71 11.94
N GLN A 369 7.83 -5.73 12.62
CA GLN A 369 7.18 -6.43 13.73
C GLN A 369 7.22 -5.64 15.06
N SER A 370 7.98 -4.55 15.12
CA SER A 370 7.92 -3.59 16.22
C SER A 370 6.54 -2.91 16.31
N CYS A 371 5.80 -2.85 15.19
CA CYS A 371 4.45 -2.27 15.14
C CYS A 371 3.40 -3.29 14.69
N HIS A 372 3.71 -4.15 13.71
CA HIS A 372 2.77 -5.09 13.11
C HIS A 372 2.83 -6.49 13.73
N THR A 373 1.69 -7.18 13.78
CA THR A 373 1.58 -8.58 14.18
C THR A 373 0.90 -9.41 13.09
N MET A 374 1.57 -10.47 12.62
CA MET A 374 1.03 -11.33 11.55
C MET A 374 0.04 -12.39 12.07
N HIS A 375 0.05 -12.65 13.38
CA HIS A 375 -0.79 -13.67 14.01
C HIS A 375 -1.59 -13.11 15.20
N GLY A 376 -2.41 -12.11 14.92
CA GLY A 376 -3.21 -11.43 15.92
C GLY A 376 -3.69 -10.08 15.40
N GLY A 377 -3.97 -9.17 16.33
CA GLY A 377 -4.29 -7.77 16.02
C GLY A 377 -5.54 -7.58 15.16
N ASP A 378 -5.71 -6.34 14.71
CA ASP A 378 -6.77 -5.95 13.81
C ASP A 378 -6.42 -6.30 12.35
N VAL A 379 -7.39 -6.83 11.60
CA VAL A 379 -7.24 -7.16 10.18
C VAL A 379 -6.94 -5.91 9.34
N TYR A 380 -7.33 -4.72 9.79
CA TYR A 380 -6.98 -3.46 9.15
C TYR A 380 -5.59 -2.99 9.58
N GLY A 381 -4.59 -3.45 8.84
CA GLY A 381 -3.20 -3.04 9.04
C GLY A 381 -2.39 -3.98 9.93
N GLN A 382 -2.99 -5.05 10.48
CA GLN A 382 -2.27 -6.03 11.29
C GLN A 382 -1.56 -5.37 12.48
N LEU A 383 -2.24 -4.40 13.10
CA LEU A 383 -1.75 -3.67 14.27
C LEU A 383 -2.54 -4.13 15.50
N PRO A 384 -1.88 -4.49 16.61
CA PRO A 384 -2.59 -4.64 17.87
C PRO A 384 -3.05 -3.26 18.39
N PRO A 385 -4.10 -3.18 19.23
CA PRO A 385 -4.67 -1.91 19.69
C PRO A 385 -3.65 -0.95 20.31
N GLU A 386 -2.73 -1.46 21.12
CA GLU A 386 -1.68 -0.70 21.79
C GLU A 386 -0.75 0.01 20.80
N HIS A 387 -0.45 -0.61 19.66
CA HIS A 387 0.43 -0.04 18.64
C HIS A 387 -0.26 1.03 17.76
N ARG A 388 -1.52 1.37 18.06
CA ARG A 388 -2.23 2.51 17.46
C ARG A 388 -2.07 3.80 18.27
N THR A 389 -1.34 3.73 19.37
CA THR A 389 -1.14 4.83 20.31
C THR A 389 0.36 5.09 20.50
N ALA A 390 0.71 6.08 21.32
CA ALA A 390 2.09 6.37 21.72
C ALA A 390 2.83 5.16 22.34
N ALA A 391 2.11 4.12 22.78
CA ALA A 391 2.71 2.88 23.28
C ALA A 391 3.61 2.18 22.25
N ALA A 392 3.36 2.34 20.94
CA ALA A 392 4.26 1.86 19.88
C ALA A 392 5.67 2.49 19.97
N CYS A 393 5.76 3.73 20.45
CA CYS A 393 7.00 4.49 20.53
C CYS A 393 7.68 4.34 21.91
N ALA A 394 6.90 4.03 22.95
CA ALA A 394 7.33 4.03 24.35
C ALA A 394 8.52 3.08 24.64
N GLY A 395 8.64 1.97 23.89
CA GLY A 395 9.75 1.03 24.06
C GLY A 395 11.14 1.65 23.86
N CYS A 396 11.25 2.70 23.05
CA CYS A 396 12.50 3.44 22.83
C CYS A 396 12.43 4.90 23.30
N HIS A 397 11.23 5.46 23.42
CA HIS A 397 10.98 6.88 23.69
C HIS A 397 10.23 7.13 25.02
N GLU A 398 10.43 6.29 26.03
CA GLU A 398 9.72 6.33 27.32
C GLU A 398 9.66 7.74 27.94
N ARG A 399 10.79 8.46 27.98
CA ARG A 399 10.86 9.82 28.53
C ARG A 399 10.02 10.83 27.76
N VAL A 400 9.95 10.69 26.44
CA VAL A 400 9.15 11.56 25.58
C VAL A 400 7.66 11.26 25.78
N VAL A 401 7.30 9.97 25.86
CA VAL A 401 5.92 9.55 26.10
C VAL A 401 5.43 9.99 27.49
N ALA A 402 6.31 9.99 28.49
CA ALA A 402 5.99 10.42 29.85
C ALA A 402 5.63 11.91 29.98
N ASP A 403 6.16 12.77 29.08
CA ASP A 403 5.86 14.20 29.04
C ASP A 403 5.62 14.67 27.60
N VAL A 404 4.58 14.10 26.99
CA VAL A 404 4.25 14.33 25.58
C VAL A 404 3.96 15.79 25.29
N ALA A 405 3.27 16.51 26.18
CA ALA A 405 2.92 17.91 25.97
C ALA A 405 4.17 18.82 25.93
N ALA A 406 5.16 18.57 26.79
CA ALA A 406 6.42 19.30 26.73
C ALA A 406 7.19 19.02 25.44
N HIS A 407 7.12 17.77 24.95
CA HIS A 407 7.77 17.37 23.71
C HIS A 407 7.10 17.94 22.47
N THR A 408 5.77 17.80 22.34
CA THR A 408 5.02 18.16 21.13
C THR A 408 4.58 19.61 21.11
N ARG A 409 4.57 20.29 22.27
CA ARG A 409 4.03 21.65 22.46
C ARG A 409 2.52 21.75 22.22
N HIS A 410 1.85 20.61 22.23
CA HIS A 410 0.40 20.51 22.11
C HIS A 410 -0.22 20.02 23.43
N ALA A 411 -1.53 20.21 23.59
CA ALA A 411 -2.25 19.58 24.70
C ALA A 411 -2.11 18.05 24.60
N ALA A 412 -1.93 17.38 25.74
CA ALA A 412 -1.58 15.95 25.79
C ALA A 412 -2.65 15.05 25.14
N ASP A 413 -3.91 15.48 25.16
CA ASP A 413 -5.07 14.79 24.61
C ASP A 413 -5.45 15.23 23.18
N SER A 414 -4.74 16.20 22.60
CA SER A 414 -5.00 16.68 21.24
C SER A 414 -4.37 15.80 20.16
N SER A 415 -4.86 15.91 18.92
CA SER A 415 -4.28 15.22 17.76
C SER A 415 -2.82 15.62 17.48
N GLY A 416 -2.39 16.81 17.91
CA GLY A 416 -0.99 17.24 17.83
C GLY A 416 -0.04 16.49 18.76
N SER A 417 -0.57 15.75 19.74
CA SER A 417 0.20 14.85 20.59
C SER A 417 0.24 13.39 20.09
N ASP A 418 -0.37 13.09 18.94
CA ASP A 418 -0.20 11.80 18.26
C ASP A 418 1.18 11.76 17.57
N CYS A 419 2.06 10.87 18.05
CA CYS A 419 3.39 10.66 17.48
C CYS A 419 3.34 10.40 15.97
N PHE A 420 2.33 9.65 15.51
CA PHE A 420 2.17 9.32 14.09
C PHE A 420 1.80 10.53 13.24
N ALA A 421 1.12 11.54 13.80
CA ALA A 421 0.72 12.73 13.06
C ALA A 421 1.93 13.55 12.61
N CYS A 422 2.96 13.64 13.46
CA CYS A 422 4.17 14.41 13.20
C CYS A 422 5.31 13.58 12.58
N HIS A 423 5.58 12.39 13.11
CA HIS A 423 6.74 11.59 12.69
C HIS A 423 6.45 10.62 11.54
N MET A 424 5.17 10.38 11.23
CA MET A 424 4.74 9.52 10.12
C MET A 424 3.58 10.17 9.33
N PRO A 425 3.77 11.39 8.79
CA PRO A 425 2.68 12.16 8.21
C PRO A 425 2.04 11.44 7.02
N LYS A 426 0.75 11.74 6.80
CA LYS A 426 -0.01 11.22 5.64
C LYS A 426 0.44 11.92 4.37
N MET A 427 1.29 11.27 3.59
CA MET A 427 1.92 11.84 2.40
C MET A 427 2.23 10.81 1.31
N VAL A 428 1.65 9.62 1.41
CA VAL A 428 1.91 8.50 0.50
C VAL A 428 0.63 8.18 -0.26
N TYR A 429 0.63 8.33 -1.58
CA TYR A 429 -0.52 7.95 -2.38
C TYR A 429 -0.57 6.44 -2.63
N GLY A 430 -1.75 5.84 -2.54
CA GLY A 430 -1.98 4.47 -2.97
C GLY A 430 -3.45 4.23 -3.31
N VAL A 431 -3.73 4.07 -4.60
CA VAL A 431 -5.04 3.66 -5.14
C VAL A 431 -6.22 4.41 -4.49
N MET A 432 -6.23 5.73 -4.69
CA MET A 432 -7.24 6.66 -4.18
C MET A 432 -7.36 6.74 -2.65
N GLU A 433 -6.26 6.49 -1.93
CA GLU A 433 -6.13 6.80 -0.50
C GLU A 433 -4.75 7.43 -0.21
N ILE A 434 -4.67 8.19 0.89
CA ILE A 434 -3.42 8.74 1.41
C ILE A 434 -3.00 8.01 2.69
N HIS A 435 -1.81 7.42 2.63
CA HIS A 435 -1.18 6.60 3.64
C HIS A 435 -0.09 7.37 4.39
N ARG A 436 0.26 6.85 5.57
CA ARG A 436 1.37 7.36 6.37
C ARG A 436 2.70 6.99 5.74
N SER A 437 3.65 7.91 5.78
CA SER A 437 5.05 7.61 5.50
C SER A 437 5.59 6.60 6.52
N HIS A 438 6.40 5.66 6.04
CA HIS A 438 7.22 4.80 6.90
C HIS A 438 8.66 5.30 7.04
N HIS A 439 8.98 6.46 6.45
CA HIS A 439 10.15 7.23 6.85
C HIS A 439 9.81 7.99 8.14
N ILE A 440 10.19 7.39 9.27
CA ILE A 440 9.99 7.93 10.62
C ILE A 440 11.09 8.95 10.89
N GLU A 441 10.72 10.22 10.90
CA GLU A 441 11.67 11.34 10.96
C GLU A 441 11.15 12.48 11.85
N VAL A 442 12.05 13.38 12.26
CA VAL A 442 11.66 14.63 12.93
C VAL A 442 11.22 15.61 11.84
N PRO A 443 9.97 16.13 11.85
CA PRO A 443 9.48 17.00 10.80
C PRO A 443 10.30 18.30 10.72
N HIS A 444 10.59 18.76 9.51
CA HIS A 444 11.40 19.95 9.29
C HIS A 444 10.74 20.89 8.26
N PRO A 445 9.91 21.86 8.71
CA PRO A 445 9.04 22.64 7.82
C PRO A 445 9.71 23.26 6.60
N MET A 446 10.84 23.99 6.75
CA MET A 446 11.50 24.59 5.58
C MET A 446 12.01 23.54 4.58
N ASN A 447 12.65 22.48 5.07
CA ASN A 447 13.14 21.40 4.21
C ASN A 447 11.98 20.69 3.50
N ASP A 448 10.87 20.43 4.18
CA ASP A 448 9.68 19.84 3.55
C ASP A 448 9.17 20.75 2.40
N GLY A 449 9.09 22.05 2.66
CA GLY A 449 8.73 23.06 1.66
C GLY A 449 9.65 23.05 0.44
N ASP A 450 10.97 23.11 0.66
CA ASP A 450 12.00 23.12 -0.38
C ASP A 450 11.98 21.83 -1.21
N LYS A 451 11.70 20.69 -0.56
CA LYS A 451 11.58 19.37 -1.19
C LYS A 451 10.20 19.07 -1.76
N GLN A 452 9.28 20.04 -1.70
CA GLN A 452 7.91 19.94 -2.22
C GLN A 452 7.16 18.75 -1.61
N ARG A 453 7.30 18.57 -0.28
CA ARG A 453 6.69 17.51 0.51
C ARG A 453 5.56 18.06 1.37
N PRO A 454 4.44 17.34 1.52
CA PRO A 454 3.48 17.64 2.58
C PRO A 454 4.19 17.76 3.94
N ASN A 455 3.91 18.85 4.65
CA ASN A 455 4.53 19.13 5.95
C ASN A 455 3.61 18.73 7.11
N ALA A 456 4.18 18.17 8.17
CA ALA A 456 3.42 17.67 9.32
C ALA A 456 2.59 18.76 10.03
N CYS A 457 3.09 19.99 10.15
CA CYS A 457 2.41 21.08 10.84
C CYS A 457 1.25 21.62 9.98
N THR A 458 1.53 21.96 8.73
CA THR A 458 0.53 22.54 7.81
C THR A 458 -0.47 21.51 7.29
N SER A 459 -0.27 20.23 7.60
CA SER A 459 -1.27 19.17 7.42
C SER A 459 -2.46 19.29 8.39
N CYS A 460 -2.29 19.95 9.54
CA CYS A 460 -3.36 20.24 10.51
C CYS A 460 -3.68 21.75 10.56
N HIS A 461 -2.65 22.60 10.52
CA HIS A 461 -2.78 24.05 10.42
C HIS A 461 -2.97 24.47 8.96
N LEU A 462 -4.11 24.07 8.40
CA LEU A 462 -4.43 24.23 6.97
C LEU A 462 -4.55 25.69 6.52
N ASP A 463 -4.56 26.65 7.45
CA ASP A 463 -4.63 28.08 7.21
C ASP A 463 -3.26 28.78 7.28
N ARG A 464 -2.16 28.02 7.44
CA ARG A 464 -0.82 28.57 7.68
C ARG A 464 0.19 28.27 6.60
N SER A 465 1.12 29.20 6.43
CA SER A 465 2.26 29.09 5.52
C SER A 465 3.35 28.17 6.08
N ILE A 466 4.21 27.67 5.20
CA ILE A 466 5.37 26.87 5.60
C ILE A 466 6.37 27.70 6.42
N THR A 467 6.49 28.99 6.12
CA THR A 467 7.30 29.95 6.88
C THR A 467 6.73 30.20 8.28
N TRP A 468 5.40 30.16 8.47
CA TRP A 468 4.82 30.14 9.81
C TRP A 468 5.25 28.89 10.57
N ALA A 469 5.08 27.70 9.98
CA ALA A 469 5.44 26.44 10.65
C ALA A 469 6.92 26.39 11.05
N ALA A 470 7.80 26.91 10.18
CA ALA A 470 9.22 27.02 10.48
C ALA A 470 9.54 28.00 11.63
N ARG A 471 8.83 29.12 11.73
CA ARG A 471 9.00 30.08 12.83
C ARG A 471 8.58 29.48 14.16
N GLU A 472 7.43 28.80 14.21
CA GLU A 472 6.98 28.11 15.42
C GLU A 472 7.98 27.01 15.82
N ALA A 473 8.44 26.21 14.87
CA ALA A 473 9.45 25.18 15.14
C ALA A 473 10.76 25.77 15.69
N HIS A 474 11.21 26.91 15.17
CA HIS A 474 12.37 27.63 15.71
C HIS A 474 12.11 28.16 17.12
N ALA A 475 10.94 28.75 17.39
CA ALA A 475 10.60 29.28 18.71
C ALA A 475 10.57 28.17 19.78
N ASP A 476 10.01 27.02 19.46
CA ASP A 476 9.86 25.90 20.39
C ASP A 476 11.12 25.04 20.57
N TRP A 477 11.93 24.91 19.51
CA TRP A 477 13.16 24.13 19.48
C TRP A 477 14.32 24.88 18.78
N PRO A 478 14.79 26.01 19.34
CA PRO A 478 15.79 26.89 18.70
C PRO A 478 17.16 26.24 18.54
N ALA A 479 17.46 25.21 19.34
CA ALA A 479 18.70 24.43 19.19
C ALA A 479 18.68 23.51 17.96
N ARG A 480 17.51 23.19 17.41
CA ARG A 480 17.34 22.24 16.30
C ARG A 480 17.05 22.92 14.97
N PHE A 481 16.26 24.00 15.00
CA PHE A 481 15.80 24.71 13.82
C PHE A 481 16.35 26.15 13.81
N GLN A 482 16.74 26.62 12.64
CA GLN A 482 17.19 27.99 12.43
C GLN A 482 15.98 28.90 12.22
N GLU A 483 16.15 30.20 12.49
CA GLU A 483 15.16 31.21 12.14
C GLU A 483 14.95 31.19 10.62
N PRO A 484 13.72 31.02 10.12
CA PRO A 484 13.47 30.96 8.69
C PRO A 484 13.58 32.35 8.04
N PRO A 485 13.92 32.43 6.75
CA PRO A 485 13.83 33.68 6.02
C PRO A 485 12.39 34.17 5.93
N ALA A 486 12.22 35.47 5.65
CA ALA A 486 10.91 35.99 5.26
C ALA A 486 10.41 35.26 4.01
N GLY A 487 9.13 34.90 3.98
CA GLY A 487 8.54 34.13 2.91
C GLY A 487 7.08 34.52 2.67
N GLU A 488 6.51 33.99 1.59
CA GLU A 488 5.11 34.22 1.25
C GLU A 488 4.18 33.69 2.35
N ASP A 489 3.20 34.49 2.71
CA ASP A 489 2.18 34.10 3.67
C ASP A 489 0.96 33.51 2.95
N VAL A 490 1.18 32.45 2.18
CA VAL A 490 0.14 31.62 1.56
C VAL A 490 0.03 30.31 2.32
N ALA A 491 -1.19 29.87 2.62
CA ALA A 491 -1.43 28.60 3.30
C ALA A 491 -0.81 27.46 2.48
N TYR A 492 0.06 26.65 3.10
CA TYR A 492 0.84 25.65 2.38
C TYR A 492 -0.06 24.56 1.78
N SER A 493 -1.10 24.15 2.52
CA SER A 493 -2.12 23.22 2.04
C SER A 493 -2.82 23.73 0.78
N LEU A 494 -3.11 25.04 0.70
CA LEU A 494 -3.75 25.68 -0.45
C LEU A 494 -2.79 25.76 -1.64
N ALA A 495 -1.55 26.19 -1.40
CA ALA A 495 -0.51 26.20 -2.43
C ALA A 495 -0.27 24.79 -2.99
N SER A 496 -0.25 23.76 -2.14
CA SER A 496 -0.17 22.35 -2.57
C SER A 496 -1.42 21.88 -3.29
N LEU A 497 -2.64 22.28 -2.88
CA LEU A 497 -3.90 21.88 -3.50
C LEU A 497 -4.03 22.41 -4.93
N LEU A 498 -3.62 23.65 -5.17
CA LEU A 498 -3.84 24.32 -6.46
C LEU A 498 -2.59 24.37 -7.35
N GLY A 499 -1.39 24.35 -6.77
CA GLY A 499 -0.11 24.46 -7.49
C GLY A 499 0.87 23.31 -7.27
N GLY A 500 0.48 22.29 -6.49
CA GLY A 500 1.22 21.05 -6.30
C GLY A 500 1.25 20.19 -7.55
N ASP A 501 2.13 19.18 -7.57
CA ASP A 501 1.98 18.06 -8.49
C ASP A 501 0.78 17.16 -8.11
N PRO A 502 0.41 16.15 -8.91
CA PRO A 502 -0.79 15.35 -8.65
C PRO A 502 -0.83 14.67 -7.28
N VAL A 503 0.32 14.27 -6.72
CA VAL A 503 0.38 13.64 -5.39
C VAL A 503 0.24 14.71 -4.30
N GLU A 504 0.92 15.86 -4.42
CA GLU A 504 0.75 16.99 -3.49
C GLU A 504 -0.71 17.45 -3.44
N ARG A 505 -1.34 17.63 -4.61
CA ARG A 505 -2.75 18.04 -4.71
C ARG A 505 -3.67 16.99 -4.10
N GLY A 506 -3.43 15.71 -4.38
CA GLY A 506 -4.18 14.60 -3.79
C GLY A 506 -4.09 14.55 -2.27
N VAL A 507 -2.88 14.75 -1.71
CA VAL A 507 -2.67 14.82 -0.25
C VAL A 507 -3.40 16.03 0.33
N ALA A 508 -3.20 17.22 -0.21
CA ALA A 508 -3.86 18.44 0.28
C ALA A 508 -5.39 18.34 0.22
N ALA A 509 -5.93 17.86 -0.91
CA ALA A 509 -7.36 17.64 -1.09
C ALA A 509 -7.92 16.64 -0.06
N ARG A 510 -7.19 15.55 0.22
CA ARG A 510 -7.62 14.52 1.18
C ARG A 510 -7.60 15.01 2.63
N LEU A 511 -6.67 15.88 2.98
CA LEU A 511 -6.49 16.39 4.35
C LEU A 511 -7.43 17.56 4.68
N ALA A 512 -7.92 18.30 3.68
CA ALA A 512 -8.79 19.45 3.85
C ALA A 512 -10.09 19.18 4.63
N GLY A 513 -10.66 17.97 4.48
CA GLY A 513 -11.92 17.59 5.13
C GLY A 513 -11.76 16.79 6.42
N ARG A 514 -10.56 16.71 7.01
CA ARG A 514 -10.39 16.02 8.30
C ARG A 514 -10.86 16.91 9.44
N ASP A 515 -11.34 16.29 10.52
CA ASP A 515 -11.79 16.93 11.75
C ASP A 515 -10.74 16.93 12.88
N ASP A 516 -9.68 16.11 12.79
CA ASP A 516 -8.54 16.08 13.71
C ASP A 516 -7.55 17.25 13.54
N THR A 517 -8.06 18.48 13.43
CA THR A 517 -7.29 19.72 13.29
C THR A 517 -7.60 20.72 14.43
N PRO A 518 -6.71 21.68 14.72
CA PRO A 518 -7.01 22.75 15.67
C PRO A 518 -7.95 23.83 15.11
N LEU A 519 -8.34 23.75 13.83
CA LEU A 519 -9.20 24.72 13.18
C LEU A 519 -10.67 24.40 13.43
N THR A 520 -11.43 25.43 13.77
CA THR A 520 -12.90 25.33 13.83
C THR A 520 -13.47 24.92 12.46
N PRO A 521 -14.65 24.29 12.40
CA PRO A 521 -15.30 23.97 11.13
C PRO A 521 -15.45 25.20 10.22
N GLN A 522 -15.76 26.37 10.79
CA GLN A 522 -15.89 27.63 10.06
C GLN A 522 -14.55 28.11 9.46
N GLN A 523 -13.44 27.95 10.18
CA GLN A 523 -12.11 28.26 9.62
C GLN A 523 -11.73 27.30 8.50
N ARG A 524 -12.04 26.00 8.63
CA ARG A 524 -11.84 25.02 7.55
C ARG A 524 -12.74 25.29 6.34
N ALA A 525 -13.93 25.85 6.55
CA ALA A 525 -14.85 26.22 5.48
C ALA A 525 -14.25 27.24 4.50
N LEU A 526 -13.20 27.97 4.87
CA LEU A 526 -12.47 28.86 3.96
C LEU A 526 -11.76 28.11 2.82
N LEU A 527 -11.61 26.79 2.91
CA LEU A 527 -11.11 25.94 1.82
C LEU A 527 -12.19 25.57 0.80
N VAL A 528 -13.48 25.74 1.11
CA VAL A 528 -14.61 25.34 0.26
C VAL A 528 -14.48 25.83 -1.19
N PRO A 529 -14.27 27.13 -1.48
CA PRO A 529 -14.18 27.58 -2.87
C PRO A 529 -12.96 27.02 -3.62
N HIS A 530 -11.88 26.70 -2.90
CA HIS A 530 -10.68 26.08 -3.47
C HIS A 530 -10.86 24.58 -3.74
N LEU A 531 -11.62 23.88 -2.89
CA LEU A 531 -12.04 22.50 -3.13
C LEU A 531 -12.96 22.42 -4.35
N ILE A 532 -13.89 23.36 -4.51
CA ILE A 532 -14.75 23.43 -5.70
C ILE A 532 -13.91 23.70 -6.95
N THR A 533 -12.90 24.57 -6.86
CA THR A 533 -11.95 24.82 -7.95
C THR A 533 -11.20 23.53 -8.35
N ALA A 534 -10.72 22.74 -7.39
CA ALA A 534 -10.08 21.46 -7.66
C ALA A 534 -11.06 20.45 -8.28
N MET A 535 -12.30 20.35 -7.80
CA MET A 535 -13.34 19.50 -8.39
C MET A 535 -13.62 19.86 -9.86
N LYS A 536 -13.63 21.15 -10.17
CA LYS A 536 -13.94 21.71 -11.49
C LYS A 536 -12.80 21.56 -12.49
N ARG A 537 -11.57 21.85 -12.06
CA ARG A 537 -10.42 22.09 -12.96
C ARG A 537 -9.33 21.04 -12.92
N ASP A 538 -9.23 20.22 -11.86
CA ASP A 538 -8.16 19.23 -11.80
C ASP A 538 -8.37 18.14 -12.85
N ARG A 539 -7.28 17.75 -13.54
CA ARG A 539 -7.28 16.73 -14.60
C ARG A 539 -7.26 15.29 -14.06
N TYR A 540 -7.03 15.11 -12.76
CA TYR A 540 -6.82 13.81 -12.13
C TYR A 540 -8.07 13.42 -11.33
N PRO A 541 -8.79 12.35 -11.71
CA PRO A 541 -9.95 11.82 -10.99
C PRO A 541 -9.74 11.66 -9.49
N ALA A 542 -8.56 11.19 -9.06
CA ALA A 542 -8.27 10.99 -7.64
C ALA A 542 -8.28 12.31 -6.84
N VAL A 543 -7.73 13.40 -7.39
CA VAL A 543 -7.75 14.72 -6.72
C VAL A 543 -9.17 15.24 -6.62
N ARG A 544 -9.95 15.17 -7.72
CA ARG A 544 -11.36 15.58 -7.74
C ARG A 544 -12.19 14.81 -6.71
N ARG A 545 -11.97 13.49 -6.61
CA ARG A 545 -12.62 12.64 -5.60
C ARG A 545 -12.29 13.11 -4.19
N PHE A 546 -11.01 13.31 -3.88
CA PHE A 546 -10.61 13.75 -2.54
C PHE A 546 -11.20 15.13 -2.20
N ALA A 547 -11.22 16.06 -3.16
CA ALA A 547 -11.80 17.37 -2.97
C ALA A 547 -13.31 17.30 -2.67
N ALA A 548 -14.06 16.51 -3.45
CA ALA A 548 -15.49 16.30 -3.24
C ALA A 548 -15.79 15.62 -1.89
N LYS A 549 -15.04 14.58 -1.51
CA LYS A 549 -15.21 13.92 -0.20
C LYS A 549 -14.88 14.83 0.96
N SER A 550 -13.84 15.64 0.84
CA SER A 550 -13.48 16.64 1.85
C SER A 550 -14.55 17.73 1.98
N LEU A 551 -15.09 18.22 0.86
CA LEU A 551 -16.19 19.18 0.86
C LEU A 551 -17.46 18.59 1.50
N ALA A 552 -17.81 17.34 1.17
CA ALA A 552 -18.94 16.65 1.77
C ALA A 552 -18.77 16.40 3.28
N ALA A 553 -17.53 16.17 3.75
CA ALA A 553 -17.25 16.07 5.17
C ALA A 553 -17.46 17.41 5.89
N LEU A 554 -16.95 18.50 5.32
CA LEU A 554 -17.14 19.86 5.85
C LEU A 554 -18.61 20.27 5.86
N ASP A 555 -19.36 20.01 4.79
CA ASP A 555 -20.81 20.29 4.71
C ASP A 555 -21.58 19.61 5.85
N ARG A 556 -21.34 18.30 6.09
CA ARG A 556 -21.97 17.57 7.19
C ARG A 556 -21.56 18.09 8.57
N GLU A 557 -20.29 18.41 8.77
CA GLU A 557 -19.79 18.89 10.06
C GLU A 557 -20.33 20.28 10.41
N LEU A 558 -20.38 21.19 9.43
CA LEU A 558 -20.95 22.51 9.59
C LEU A 558 -22.47 22.46 9.84
N ALA A 559 -23.19 21.61 9.11
CA ALA A 559 -24.63 21.39 9.33
C ALA A 559 -24.91 20.88 10.76
N ALA A 560 -24.10 19.95 11.27
CA ALA A 560 -24.19 19.49 12.66
C ALA A 560 -23.94 20.62 13.69
N GLY A 561 -23.17 21.65 13.31
CA GLY A 561 -22.94 22.88 14.08
C GLY A 561 -23.97 24.00 13.83
N GLY A 562 -25.00 23.77 13.01
CA GLY A 562 -26.04 24.76 12.68
C GLY A 562 -25.70 25.73 11.54
N ILE A 563 -24.63 25.46 10.78
CA ILE A 563 -24.25 26.21 9.57
C ILE A 563 -24.53 25.35 8.35
N GLU A 564 -25.68 25.55 7.72
CA GLU A 564 -26.06 24.82 6.51
C GLU A 564 -25.38 25.42 5.27
N LEU A 565 -24.38 24.73 4.70
CA LEU A 565 -23.87 25.11 3.37
C LEU A 565 -24.83 24.67 2.26
N GLY A 566 -25.63 23.63 2.53
CA GLY A 566 -26.62 23.09 1.60
C GLY A 566 -25.96 22.55 0.34
N MET A 567 -24.85 21.81 0.45
CA MET A 567 -24.11 21.29 -0.71
C MET A 567 -24.36 19.80 -0.97
N GLY A 568 -24.96 19.08 -0.02
CA GLY A 568 -25.09 17.62 -0.05
C GLY A 568 -25.76 17.00 -1.29
N ASP A 569 -26.83 17.58 -1.81
CA ASP A 569 -27.51 17.09 -3.04
C ASP A 569 -26.63 17.26 -4.28
N ALA A 570 -26.04 18.45 -4.48
CA ALA A 570 -25.13 18.69 -5.60
C ALA A 570 -23.87 17.81 -5.52
N LEU A 571 -23.37 17.55 -4.30
CA LEU A 571 -22.25 16.64 -4.08
C LEU A 571 -22.61 15.17 -4.33
N ALA A 572 -23.85 14.76 -4.06
CA ALA A 572 -24.31 13.41 -4.36
C ALA A 572 -24.35 13.15 -5.87
N ASP A 573 -24.65 14.18 -6.66
CA ASP A 573 -24.66 14.11 -8.12
C ASP A 573 -23.27 14.28 -8.75
N PHE A 574 -22.24 14.70 -7.98
CA PHE A 574 -20.90 14.93 -8.51
C PHE A 574 -20.17 13.64 -8.85
N ASP A 575 -20.01 13.37 -10.15
CA ASP A 575 -19.15 12.29 -10.62
C ASP A 575 -17.71 12.76 -10.90
N PHE A 576 -16.76 12.40 -10.03
CA PHE A 576 -15.35 12.75 -10.18
C PHE A 576 -14.66 12.13 -11.42
N ILE A 577 -15.31 11.17 -12.09
CA ILE A 577 -14.88 10.58 -13.36
C ILE A 577 -15.83 10.87 -14.53
N GLY A 578 -16.95 11.57 -14.28
CA GLY A 578 -17.92 11.92 -15.31
C GLY A 578 -17.40 12.96 -16.30
N PRO A 579 -18.13 13.30 -17.37
CA PRO A 579 -17.72 14.29 -18.37
C PRO A 579 -17.36 15.67 -17.77
N ALA A 580 -16.39 16.36 -18.35
CA ALA A 580 -15.91 17.65 -17.84
C ALA A 580 -17.01 18.73 -17.76
N GLU A 581 -17.94 18.75 -18.73
CA GLU A 581 -19.06 19.69 -18.75
C GLU A 581 -20.04 19.47 -17.60
N GLU A 582 -20.41 18.21 -17.32
CA GLU A 582 -21.29 17.86 -16.20
C GLU A 582 -20.67 18.24 -14.85
N ARG A 583 -19.38 17.90 -14.67
CA ARG A 583 -18.62 18.30 -13.47
C ARG A 583 -18.57 19.82 -13.30
N ALA A 584 -18.35 20.55 -14.39
CA ALA A 584 -18.31 22.02 -14.37
C ALA A 584 -19.67 22.63 -14.01
N GLY A 585 -20.78 22.06 -14.49
CA GLY A 585 -22.13 22.47 -14.13
C GLY A 585 -22.42 22.31 -12.63
N ILE A 586 -22.08 21.15 -12.06
CA ILE A 586 -22.23 20.90 -10.62
C ILE A 586 -21.33 21.82 -9.79
N ALA A 587 -20.07 22.01 -10.21
CA ALA A 587 -19.16 22.93 -9.54
C ALA A 587 -19.68 24.38 -9.57
N ALA A 588 -20.27 24.83 -10.68
CA ALA A 588 -20.87 26.16 -10.77
C ALA A 588 -22.07 26.33 -9.81
N ALA A 589 -22.90 25.29 -9.65
CA ALA A 589 -23.97 25.30 -8.67
C ALA A 589 -23.43 25.40 -7.22
N LEU A 590 -22.34 24.69 -6.91
CA LEU A 590 -21.65 24.77 -5.62
C LEU A 590 -21.03 26.16 -5.38
N GLU A 591 -20.39 26.75 -6.39
CA GLU A 591 -19.86 28.13 -6.36
C GLU A 591 -20.99 29.14 -6.06
N GLN A 592 -22.14 28.99 -6.71
CA GLN A 592 -23.30 29.86 -6.48
C GLN A 592 -23.84 29.75 -5.05
N ARG A 593 -23.95 28.52 -4.52
CA ARG A 593 -24.41 28.28 -3.13
C ARG A 593 -23.42 28.88 -2.13
N TRP A 594 -22.12 28.71 -2.36
CA TRP A 594 -21.09 29.35 -1.55
C TRP A 594 -21.22 30.87 -1.56
N ALA A 595 -21.39 31.49 -2.73
CA ALA A 595 -21.55 32.94 -2.85
C ALA A 595 -22.80 33.45 -2.10
N GLN A 596 -23.92 32.73 -2.16
CA GLN A 596 -25.19 33.10 -1.53
C GLN A 596 -25.25 32.85 -0.03
N LEU A 597 -24.36 32.02 0.53
CA LEU A 597 -24.32 31.74 1.96
C LEU A 597 -24.14 33.03 2.78
N PRO A 598 -24.99 33.30 3.79
CA PRO A 598 -24.80 34.45 4.68
C PRO A 598 -23.53 34.31 5.52
N LYS A 599 -22.52 35.12 5.20
CA LYS A 599 -21.19 35.13 5.87
C LYS A 599 -20.89 36.44 6.61
N SER A 600 -21.89 37.31 6.82
CA SER A 600 -21.71 38.63 7.44
C SER A 600 -21.22 38.60 8.88
N THR A 601 -21.43 37.48 9.58
CA THR A 601 -20.95 37.26 10.96
C THR A 601 -19.62 36.52 11.01
N TRP A 602 -19.05 36.17 9.85
CA TRP A 602 -17.79 35.42 9.79
C TRP A 602 -16.62 36.39 9.96
N PRO A 603 -15.53 35.95 10.63
CA PRO A 603 -14.30 36.74 10.65
C PRO A 603 -13.77 36.90 9.22
N PRO A 604 -13.12 38.04 8.89
CA PRO A 604 -12.52 38.22 7.57
C PRO A 604 -11.50 37.09 7.32
N PRO A 605 -11.41 36.57 6.08
CA PRO A 605 -10.50 35.48 5.78
C PRO A 605 -9.05 35.97 5.95
N PRO A 606 -8.15 35.14 6.51
CA PRO A 606 -6.75 35.52 6.58
C PRO A 606 -6.17 35.60 5.15
N PRO A 607 -5.23 36.53 4.88
CA PRO A 607 -4.62 36.69 3.56
C PRO A 607 -4.06 35.38 2.98
N ALA A 608 -3.55 34.50 3.84
CA ALA A 608 -3.03 33.19 3.49
C ALA A 608 -4.04 32.26 2.80
N MET A 609 -5.34 32.53 2.92
CA MET A 609 -6.39 31.74 2.29
C MET A 609 -6.74 32.20 0.87
N LEU A 610 -6.11 33.26 0.36
CA LEU A 610 -6.35 33.80 -0.99
C LEU A 610 -7.83 34.05 -1.29
N LEU A 611 -8.54 34.65 -0.34
CA LEU A 611 -9.93 35.07 -0.47
C LEU A 611 -10.08 36.59 -0.36
N ASP A 612 -11.05 37.16 -1.07
CA ASP A 612 -11.48 38.55 -0.88
C ASP A 612 -12.41 38.73 0.34
N GLY A 613 -12.91 39.95 0.56
CA GLY A 613 -13.80 40.27 1.67
C GLY A 613 -15.17 39.59 1.58
N GLU A 614 -15.53 39.12 0.40
CA GLU A 614 -16.75 38.40 0.06
C GLU A 614 -16.53 36.87 0.07
N PHE A 615 -15.36 36.43 0.56
CA PHE A 615 -14.93 35.04 0.66
C PHE A 615 -14.87 34.31 -0.70
N GLN A 616 -14.62 35.04 -1.79
CA GLN A 616 -14.37 34.49 -3.12
C GLN A 616 -12.88 34.35 -3.39
N PRO A 617 -12.44 33.36 -4.18
CA PRO A 617 -11.03 33.20 -4.57
C PRO A 617 -10.46 34.45 -5.24
N LEU A 618 -9.31 34.92 -4.77
CA LEU A 618 -8.54 35.97 -5.43
C LEU A 618 -8.03 35.46 -6.78
N ARG A 619 -8.59 35.99 -7.87
CA ARG A 619 -8.36 35.48 -9.23
C ARG A 619 -6.89 35.33 -9.60
N GLU A 620 -6.10 36.40 -9.52
CA GLU A 620 -4.71 36.40 -10.00
C GLU A 620 -3.80 35.38 -9.28
N PRO A 621 -3.69 35.36 -7.93
CA PRO A 621 -2.84 34.37 -7.27
C PRO A 621 -3.37 32.94 -7.41
N VAL A 622 -4.68 32.73 -7.50
CA VAL A 622 -5.27 31.39 -7.70
C VAL A 622 -4.99 30.86 -9.11
N GLU A 623 -5.12 31.69 -10.15
CA GLU A 623 -4.75 31.28 -11.51
C GLU A 623 -3.25 30.96 -11.63
N ALA A 624 -2.38 31.76 -11.00
CA ALA A 624 -0.94 31.50 -11.00
C ALA A 624 -0.59 30.13 -10.36
N LEU A 625 -1.29 29.74 -9.30
CA LEU A 625 -1.13 28.39 -8.72
C LEU A 625 -1.60 27.31 -9.69
N ILE A 626 -2.73 27.50 -10.36
CA ILE A 626 -3.28 26.50 -11.30
C ILE A 626 -2.37 26.34 -12.53
N GLU A 627 -1.81 27.43 -13.05
CA GLU A 627 -0.82 27.41 -14.13
C GLU A 627 0.44 26.63 -13.69
N ARG A 628 0.94 26.89 -12.48
CA ARG A 628 2.05 26.12 -11.90
C ARG A 628 1.73 24.63 -11.77
N ALA A 629 0.51 24.26 -11.39
CA ALA A 629 0.11 22.85 -11.34
C ALA A 629 0.08 22.20 -12.73
N ALA A 630 -0.26 22.94 -13.78
CA ALA A 630 -0.22 22.44 -15.15
C ALA A 630 1.22 22.15 -15.62
N GLU A 631 2.19 23.01 -15.28
CA GLU A 631 3.62 22.80 -15.58
C GLU A 631 4.21 21.62 -14.81
N ARG A 632 3.69 21.36 -13.61
CA ARG A 632 4.12 20.25 -12.73
C ARG A 632 3.28 18.99 -12.93
N SER A 633 2.33 19.01 -13.86
CA SER A 633 1.50 17.86 -14.20
C SER A 633 2.36 16.83 -14.92
N GLN A 634 2.65 15.73 -14.24
CA GLN A 634 3.48 14.67 -14.77
C GLN A 634 2.80 13.32 -14.55
N GLU A 635 2.95 12.42 -15.51
CA GLU A 635 2.57 11.03 -15.31
C GLU A 635 3.50 10.38 -14.30
N ILE A 636 2.90 9.76 -13.29
CA ILE A 636 3.62 9.06 -12.23
C ILE A 636 3.36 7.58 -12.46
N ASN A 637 4.36 6.88 -13.00
CA ASN A 637 4.28 5.43 -13.10
C ASN A 637 4.36 4.85 -11.68
N ILE A 638 3.25 4.27 -11.19
CA ILE A 638 3.14 3.74 -9.82
C ILE A 638 3.93 2.43 -9.62
N GLY A 639 4.58 1.91 -10.67
CA GLY A 639 5.53 0.81 -10.58
C GLY A 639 4.96 -0.55 -10.95
N GLU A 640 3.95 -0.60 -11.81
CA GLU A 640 3.47 -1.85 -12.44
C GLU A 640 3.90 -1.96 -13.89
#